data_AF-A0A7C3XKY0-F1
#
_entry.id   AF-A0A7C3XKY0-F1
#
_cell.length_a   1.000
_cell.length_b   1.000
_cell.length_c   1.000
_cell.angle_alpha   90.00
_cell.angle_beta   90.00
_cell.angle_gamma   90.00
#
_symmetry.space_group_name_H-M   'P 1'
#
loop_
_entity.id
_entity.type
_entity.pdbx_description
1 polymer ?
#
loop_
_entity_poly.entity_id
_entity_poly.type
_entity_poly.pdbx_seq_one_letter_code
_entity_poly.pdbx_strand_id
1 'polypeptide(L)'
;MAAPRPPQPGAIAGPGVRCTLLPDGRRMCRPREGAPMRHAVRAVLIVAALVAAAQAEVVTRRWGAPPRAAAGKAQQQPPARPPIAYIPRCKSPPALDGRLDDTAWSAATTVRLSRTLDGTGPAAQPTEVRLLRDAKMLYVGVRCTEPLADRIRRQMRGQDADVWQDDSVEIFLGRDETYCHFGVSAGGATYDARLKDRGWDSGFRAAAAVGSGEWTAELIIPLDAVDAGEGRALIANFTRNRHAAGRWEESAWSPTFSGDSHVPARFGRLMLSEPPRDAPAPESQPAVSDSAVEVLPAAGGEGIVRITLAGLPPGATIYRADLFIYRTAAVTGASAEAMVEIEIYALADEPAAGETPKPAGRPLALRAPLFDRFDATEAVRAACRQAAAGPAGAQTPVRVAFFVKSCPLWNAQATCLEVAYEGEAKNLPPPATDVRAVHRAGQTFITWREADPLVVSDRATWGEIRTALARAGAACRYRIYRCAKPIDAASLREAELIAEVPPLSVWNINARNKEYLIGQAMLQSDEMGELARDYNGYMHTWTVDSPRMDRFPVPRFVIDEKAGPLPPGTGLYVYNPPAAGRSHYAVVAVREGVENTRDVVSAAVDDTVGTGEPVCQGDGLRGPYFDYPGVRRVYVQWCSPPLSPRPGMAFNWSVLTPPDVRGRAPAELYFHPEGYSYAQPGKKLLRDSIQIAPHDCPASGWYGYNDSWGTLRSWRNGVVRNHTQQRIVAFLDWAIRALPIDPDRILAVGADGAAALALNYPEHFAAVFVTGFDRQGVLEPKAADRFAAAWGVKSGDIADDKGRSQWAWANLDEMVRRDVDLPFFVCRGPSWGGDPGWGKGWGRFYRAMLKAGQPLVAHWAWGGQLQKPDWHTGLWRGVELRRNAPVPAFSNCSLDQEGEGFGNTNAGFAWKDVVDTPDSFEITVVSRECTFDMTPRRLQKFRTAPGEKLRWQATPLPGRTSAKGPPQAQSGETAADSTGVVTIRGLAMPRECPGLRVAITRAR
;
A
#
# COMPACT_ATOMS: atom_id res chain seq x y z
N MET A 1 -29.27 47.13 -53.99
CA MET A 1 -29.07 48.58 -53.84
C MET A 1 -29.85 49.07 -52.63
N ALA A 2 -29.22 49.95 -51.85
CA ALA A 2 -29.78 50.87 -50.85
C ALA A 2 -30.46 50.29 -49.58
N ALA A 3 -29.85 50.65 -48.44
CA ALA A 3 -30.35 50.62 -47.06
C ALA A 3 -31.11 51.97 -46.76
N PRO A 4 -31.43 52.39 -45.51
CA PRO A 4 -31.93 51.73 -44.28
C PRO A 4 -33.04 52.53 -43.49
N ARG A 5 -33.48 51.99 -42.33
CA ARG A 5 -34.13 52.60 -41.10
C ARG A 5 -35.64 52.95 -41.12
N PRO A 6 -36.33 53.09 -39.95
CA PRO A 6 -36.19 52.49 -38.60
C PRO A 6 -37.55 51.96 -38.02
N PRO A 7 -37.61 51.34 -36.82
CA PRO A 7 -38.89 51.04 -36.15
C PRO A 7 -39.25 52.06 -35.04
N GLN A 8 -40.55 52.34 -34.89
CA GLN A 8 -41.17 53.02 -33.74
C GLN A 8 -42.48 52.30 -33.35
N PRO A 9 -43.02 52.53 -32.13
CA PRO A 9 -43.51 51.48 -31.23
C PRO A 9 -45.02 51.22 -31.28
N GLY A 10 -45.43 49.96 -31.15
CA GLY A 10 -46.82 49.56 -30.95
C GLY A 10 -47.02 48.96 -29.56
N ALA A 11 -47.69 49.69 -28.67
CA ALA A 11 -48.24 49.17 -27.42
C ALA A 11 -49.66 48.65 -27.67
N ILE A 12 -49.92 47.38 -27.38
CA ILE A 12 -51.27 46.79 -27.29
C ILE A 12 -51.54 46.54 -25.80
N ALA A 13 -52.57 47.20 -25.28
CA ALA A 13 -53.06 47.07 -23.90
C ALA A 13 -54.06 45.91 -23.79
N GLY A 14 -53.89 45.07 -22.76
CA GLY A 14 -54.84 44.04 -22.32
C GLY A 14 -56.00 44.58 -21.46
N PRO A 15 -57.05 43.79 -21.20
CA PRO A 15 -58.37 44.27 -20.81
C PRO A 15 -58.50 44.51 -19.29
N GLY A 16 -59.18 45.60 -18.89
CA GLY A 16 -59.56 45.81 -17.48
C GLY A 16 -59.92 47.23 -17.03
N VAL A 17 -59.73 48.26 -17.87
CA VAL A 17 -60.00 49.66 -17.49
C VAL A 17 -60.64 50.41 -18.66
N ARG A 18 -61.80 51.05 -18.47
CA ARG A 18 -62.30 52.07 -19.41
C ARG A 18 -61.61 53.40 -19.09
N CYS A 19 -60.70 53.83 -19.95
CA CYS A 19 -60.14 55.18 -19.93
C CYS A 19 -61.05 56.10 -20.77
N THR A 20 -61.48 57.22 -20.22
CA THR A 20 -62.15 58.27 -21.01
C THR A 20 -61.24 59.50 -21.05
N LEU A 21 -61.02 60.07 -22.23
CA LEU A 21 -60.21 61.27 -22.43
C LEU A 21 -61.10 62.50 -22.23
N LEU A 22 -60.66 63.45 -21.40
CA LEU A 22 -61.30 64.76 -21.31
C LEU A 22 -60.67 65.74 -22.30
N PRO A 23 -61.37 66.81 -22.73
CA PRO A 23 -60.93 67.72 -23.79
C PRO A 23 -59.64 68.52 -23.51
N ASP A 24 -59.09 68.43 -22.30
CA ASP A 24 -57.85 69.10 -21.86
C ASP A 24 -56.62 68.15 -21.77
N GLY A 25 -56.76 66.91 -22.25
CA GLY A 25 -55.63 65.99 -22.43
C GLY A 25 -55.26 65.13 -21.21
N ARG A 26 -56.03 65.15 -20.12
CA ARG A 26 -55.80 64.27 -18.96
C ARG A 26 -56.68 63.01 -19.00
N ARG A 27 -56.17 61.88 -18.48
CA ARG A 27 -56.88 60.59 -18.38
C ARG A 27 -57.36 60.32 -16.95
N MET A 28 -58.61 59.90 -16.80
CA MET A 28 -59.21 59.51 -15.51
C MET A 28 -59.69 58.05 -15.57
N CYS A 29 -59.32 57.25 -14.56
CA CYS A 29 -59.67 55.83 -14.43
C CYS A 29 -60.35 55.57 -13.07
N ARG A 30 -61.48 54.84 -13.05
CA ARG A 30 -62.12 54.32 -11.83
C ARG A 30 -62.46 52.82 -11.98
N PRO A 31 -62.29 51.98 -10.94
CA PRO A 31 -62.71 50.58 -10.97
C PRO A 31 -64.22 50.40 -10.70
N ARG A 32 -64.81 49.33 -11.24
CA ARG A 32 -66.20 48.90 -11.01
C ARG A 32 -66.25 48.00 -9.76
N GLU A 33 -67.08 48.35 -8.77
CA GLU A 33 -67.38 47.50 -7.61
C GLU A 33 -68.50 46.48 -7.92
N GLY A 34 -68.36 45.23 -7.43
CA GLY A 34 -69.47 44.26 -7.31
C GLY A 34 -69.15 42.78 -7.61
N ALA A 35 -68.77 42.02 -6.57
CA ALA A 35 -68.96 40.56 -6.30
C ALA A 35 -68.42 39.44 -7.25
N PRO A 36 -68.19 38.19 -6.77
CA PRO A 36 -67.69 37.72 -5.47
C PRO A 36 -66.35 36.92 -5.58
N MET A 37 -65.52 37.06 -4.53
CA MET A 37 -64.26 36.33 -4.31
C MET A 37 -64.49 34.82 -4.12
N ARG A 38 -64.27 33.99 -5.15
CA ARG A 38 -63.92 32.56 -4.96
C ARG A 38 -62.92 31.97 -5.97
N HIS A 39 -62.61 32.66 -7.08
CA HIS A 39 -61.72 32.13 -8.12
C HIS A 39 -60.33 32.78 -8.18
N ALA A 40 -60.16 34.00 -7.64
CA ALA A 40 -58.88 34.71 -7.66
C ALA A 40 -57.84 34.15 -6.67
N VAL A 41 -58.28 33.55 -5.55
CA VAL A 41 -57.37 32.96 -4.55
C VAL A 41 -56.70 31.69 -5.09
N ARG A 42 -57.37 30.89 -5.94
CA ARG A 42 -56.76 29.72 -6.58
C ARG A 42 -55.76 30.10 -7.67
N ALA A 43 -56.03 31.12 -8.48
CA ALA A 43 -55.11 31.55 -9.53
C ALA A 43 -53.87 32.26 -8.98
N VAL A 44 -54.00 33.06 -7.92
CA VAL A 44 -52.86 33.69 -7.23
C VAL A 44 -52.06 32.68 -6.42
N LEU A 45 -52.69 31.64 -5.84
CA LEU A 45 -51.95 30.53 -5.22
C LEU A 45 -51.26 29.63 -6.24
N ILE A 46 -51.81 29.45 -7.44
CA ILE A 46 -51.15 28.66 -8.52
C ILE A 46 -49.99 29.46 -9.13
N VAL A 47 -50.11 30.78 -9.31
CA VAL A 47 -49.01 31.62 -9.80
C VAL A 47 -47.96 31.86 -8.69
N ALA A 48 -48.34 31.97 -7.42
CA ALA A 48 -47.39 32.00 -6.30
C ALA A 48 -46.71 30.64 -6.09
N ALA A 49 -47.39 29.51 -6.34
CA ALA A 49 -46.75 28.18 -6.33
C ALA A 49 -45.86 27.95 -7.57
N LEU A 50 -46.14 28.60 -8.71
CA LEU A 50 -45.29 28.56 -9.91
C LEU A 50 -44.10 29.53 -9.84
N VAL A 51 -44.17 30.57 -9.01
CA VAL A 51 -43.05 31.51 -8.74
C VAL A 51 -42.24 31.11 -7.49
N ALA A 52 -42.83 30.35 -6.56
CA ALA A 52 -42.15 29.74 -5.40
C ALA A 52 -41.62 28.32 -5.66
N ALA A 53 -41.74 27.81 -6.90
CA ALA A 53 -40.79 26.83 -7.41
C ALA A 53 -39.46 27.55 -7.68
N ALA A 54 -38.82 28.03 -6.61
CA ALA A 54 -37.38 28.27 -6.64
C ALA A 54 -36.76 27.00 -7.22
N GLN A 55 -35.97 27.14 -8.29
CA GLN A 55 -35.29 25.99 -8.90
C GLN A 55 -34.59 25.22 -7.79
N ALA A 56 -35.14 24.08 -7.40
CA ALA A 56 -34.62 23.35 -6.27
C ALA A 56 -33.21 22.88 -6.65
N GLU A 57 -32.23 23.33 -5.87
CA GLU A 57 -30.81 23.07 -6.11
C GLU A 57 -30.47 21.67 -5.59
N VAL A 58 -29.37 21.09 -6.08
CA VAL A 58 -28.79 19.91 -5.43
C VAL A 58 -28.09 20.39 -4.17
N VAL A 59 -28.52 19.90 -3.01
CA VAL A 59 -27.87 20.16 -1.72
C VAL A 59 -27.12 18.91 -1.31
N THR A 60 -25.86 19.05 -0.91
CA THR A 60 -25.14 17.96 -0.24
C THR A 60 -24.91 18.30 1.22
N ARG A 61 -25.13 17.33 2.09
CA ARG A 61 -24.89 17.48 3.52
C ARG A 61 -24.33 16.20 4.11
N ARG A 62 -23.43 16.36 5.08
CA ARG A 62 -22.87 15.29 5.89
C ARG A 62 -23.48 15.29 7.29
N TRP A 63 -23.81 14.11 7.79
CA TRP A 63 -24.09 13.83 9.20
C TRP A 63 -22.99 12.90 9.73
N GLY A 64 -22.48 13.20 10.92
CA GLY A 64 -21.26 12.58 11.45
C GLY A 64 -19.99 13.36 11.07
N ALA A 65 -18.87 13.03 11.71
CA ALA A 65 -17.60 13.71 11.50
C ALA A 65 -16.51 12.68 11.14
N PRO A 66 -15.75 12.90 10.03
CA PRO A 66 -14.64 12.02 9.70
C PRO A 66 -13.54 12.14 10.77
N PRO A 67 -12.59 11.20 10.82
CA PRO A 67 -11.44 11.31 11.71
C PRO A 67 -10.68 12.62 11.45
N ARG A 68 -10.33 13.35 12.51
CA ARG A 68 -9.53 14.60 12.43
C ARG A 68 -8.10 14.38 11.90
N ALA A 69 -7.62 13.14 11.93
CA ALA A 69 -6.33 12.73 11.35
C ALA A 69 -6.54 11.46 10.52
N ALA A 70 -5.75 11.30 9.45
CA ALA A 70 -5.74 10.04 8.69
C ALA A 70 -5.39 8.87 9.62
N ALA A 71 -6.01 7.71 9.38
CA ALA A 71 -5.61 6.47 10.03
C ALA A 71 -4.12 6.23 9.68
N GLY A 72 -3.23 6.34 10.67
CA GLY A 72 -1.83 5.99 10.47
C GLY A 72 -1.71 4.51 10.09
N LYS A 73 -0.51 4.08 9.62
CA LYS A 73 -0.10 2.67 9.82
C LYS A 73 -0.54 2.29 11.23
N ALA A 74 -1.11 1.10 11.45
CA ALA A 74 -1.29 0.58 12.80
C ALA A 74 0.04 0.82 13.50
N GLN A 75 0.09 1.91 14.27
CA GLN A 75 1.30 2.25 14.97
C GLN A 75 1.39 1.08 15.92
N GLN A 76 2.55 0.40 15.94
CA GLN A 76 3.00 -0.08 17.24
C GLN A 76 2.79 1.11 18.15
N GLN A 77 1.71 1.02 18.94
CA GLN A 77 1.10 2.17 19.57
C GLN A 77 2.26 2.89 20.26
N PRO A 78 2.51 4.18 20.01
CA PRO A 78 3.67 4.87 20.57
C PRO A 78 3.72 4.48 22.04
N PRO A 79 4.82 3.84 22.49
CA PRO A 79 4.78 2.89 23.58
C PRO A 79 4.12 3.58 24.76
N ALA A 80 2.94 3.07 25.15
CA ALA A 80 2.04 3.75 26.07
C ALA A 80 2.86 4.29 27.24
N ARG A 81 2.61 5.54 27.66
CA ARG A 81 3.24 6.07 28.87
C ARG A 81 3.02 5.04 29.98
N PRO A 82 4.07 4.63 30.71
CA PRO A 82 3.91 3.60 31.72
C PRO A 82 2.75 3.95 32.67
N PRO A 83 1.86 2.98 32.97
CA PRO A 83 0.65 3.22 33.74
C PRO A 83 0.95 3.62 35.18
N ILE A 84 0.01 4.27 35.85
CA ILE A 84 0.12 4.65 37.27
C ILE A 84 -1.01 3.97 38.06
N ALA A 85 -0.71 3.42 39.24
CA ALA A 85 -1.69 2.90 40.18
C ALA A 85 -1.46 3.46 41.59
N TYR A 86 -2.55 3.76 42.31
CA TYR A 86 -2.52 4.26 43.68
C TYR A 86 -2.85 3.12 44.64
N ILE A 87 -2.09 2.93 45.71
CA ILE A 87 -2.19 1.76 46.59
C ILE A 87 -2.79 2.16 47.93
N PRO A 88 -4.08 1.81 48.17
CA PRO A 88 -4.80 2.21 49.37
C PRO A 88 -4.31 1.46 50.60
N ARG A 89 -4.45 2.08 51.78
CA ARG A 89 -4.11 1.43 53.06
C ARG A 89 -5.23 0.47 53.49
N CYS A 90 -4.89 -0.77 53.84
CA CYS A 90 -5.81 -1.70 54.50
C CYS A 90 -5.75 -1.57 56.02
N LYS A 91 -6.88 -1.80 56.71
CA LYS A 91 -6.95 -1.84 58.19
C LYS A 91 -6.61 -3.21 58.76
N SER A 92 -6.89 -4.26 57.99
CA SER A 92 -6.62 -5.65 58.34
C SER A 92 -5.95 -6.31 57.13
N PRO A 93 -4.81 -6.98 57.32
CA PRO A 93 -4.11 -7.65 56.22
C PRO A 93 -4.91 -8.88 55.74
N PRO A 94 -4.84 -9.21 54.44
CA PRO A 94 -5.37 -10.49 53.94
C PRO A 94 -4.59 -11.67 54.56
N ALA A 95 -5.25 -12.83 54.65
CA ALA A 95 -4.59 -14.09 54.92
C ALA A 95 -3.61 -14.42 53.78
N LEU A 96 -2.64 -15.30 54.06
CA LEU A 96 -1.73 -15.81 53.02
C LEU A 96 -2.05 -17.28 52.81
N ASP A 97 -3.14 -17.55 52.09
CA ASP A 97 -3.58 -18.91 51.79
C ASP A 97 -3.73 -19.17 50.27
N GLY A 98 -3.48 -18.14 49.47
CA GLY A 98 -3.51 -18.19 48.01
C GLY A 98 -4.91 -17.97 47.44
N ARG A 99 -5.91 -17.60 48.25
CA ARG A 99 -7.30 -17.34 47.84
C ARG A 99 -7.63 -15.87 47.98
N LEU A 100 -8.44 -15.35 47.06
CA LEU A 100 -8.79 -13.92 47.03
C LEU A 100 -10.18 -13.61 47.58
N ASP A 101 -10.63 -14.38 48.58
CA ASP A 101 -11.94 -14.30 49.20
C ASP A 101 -11.98 -13.43 50.47
N ASP A 102 -10.82 -12.96 50.97
CA ASP A 102 -10.76 -11.98 52.05
C ASP A 102 -11.47 -10.67 51.72
N THR A 103 -12.24 -10.17 52.69
CA THR A 103 -12.96 -8.89 52.58
C THR A 103 -12.03 -7.70 52.32
N ALA A 104 -10.77 -7.77 52.76
CA ALA A 104 -9.76 -6.73 52.53
C ALA A 104 -9.58 -6.42 51.02
N TRP A 105 -9.68 -7.44 50.15
CA TRP A 105 -9.51 -7.29 48.71
C TRP A 105 -10.57 -6.41 48.03
N SER A 106 -11.73 -6.19 48.66
CA SER A 106 -12.77 -5.30 48.14
C SER A 106 -12.34 -3.83 48.07
N ALA A 107 -11.39 -3.43 48.92
CA ALA A 107 -10.82 -2.09 48.96
C ALA A 107 -9.55 -1.95 48.11
N ALA A 108 -9.13 -3.01 47.41
CA ALA A 108 -7.87 -3.04 46.68
C ALA A 108 -7.94 -2.28 45.35
N THR A 109 -6.84 -1.62 45.00
CA THR A 109 -6.67 -1.14 43.63
C THR A 109 -6.46 -2.32 42.70
N THR A 110 -7.26 -2.40 41.64
CA THR A 110 -7.18 -3.48 40.66
C THR A 110 -6.56 -2.98 39.37
N VAL A 111 -5.48 -3.62 38.93
CA VAL A 111 -4.87 -3.43 37.61
C VAL A 111 -4.98 -4.71 36.76
N ARG A 112 -4.86 -4.58 35.44
CA ARG A 112 -5.04 -5.71 34.50
C ARG A 112 -3.87 -5.84 33.54
N LEU A 113 -3.47 -7.08 33.27
CA LEU A 113 -2.57 -7.42 32.17
C LEU A 113 -3.43 -7.63 30.94
N SER A 114 -3.45 -6.64 30.05
CA SER A 114 -4.34 -6.64 28.86
C SER A 114 -3.59 -6.95 27.56
N ARG A 115 -2.26 -6.99 27.59
CA ARG A 115 -1.42 -7.16 26.41
C ARG A 115 -0.25 -8.09 26.66
N THR A 116 0.28 -8.62 25.56
CA THR A 116 1.55 -9.35 25.54
C THR A 116 2.70 -8.44 25.98
N LEU A 117 3.78 -9.04 26.52
CA LEU A 117 4.94 -8.32 27.01
C LEU A 117 5.59 -7.42 25.93
N ASP A 118 5.67 -7.94 24.71
CA ASP A 118 6.17 -7.25 23.51
C ASP A 118 5.17 -6.21 22.95
N GLY A 119 3.97 -6.13 23.52
CA GLY A 119 2.90 -5.21 23.12
C GLY A 119 2.29 -5.49 21.75
N THR A 120 2.59 -6.62 21.11
CA THR A 120 2.15 -6.96 19.74
C THR A 120 0.70 -7.42 19.67
N GLY A 121 0.11 -7.89 20.79
CA GLY A 121 -1.27 -8.37 20.82
C GLY A 121 -1.95 -8.25 22.19
N PRO A 122 -3.26 -8.52 22.27
CA PRO A 122 -3.96 -8.69 23.54
C PRO A 122 -3.46 -9.94 24.27
N ALA A 123 -3.46 -9.92 25.60
CA ALA A 123 -3.17 -11.12 26.40
C ALA A 123 -4.23 -12.20 26.12
N ALA A 124 -3.84 -13.45 25.93
CA ALA A 124 -4.78 -14.51 25.54
C ALA A 124 -5.76 -14.87 26.65
N GLN A 125 -5.41 -14.62 27.91
CA GLN A 125 -6.30 -14.83 29.05
C GLN A 125 -6.23 -13.63 30.02
N PRO A 126 -7.38 -13.16 30.55
CA PRO A 126 -7.40 -12.08 31.52
C PRO A 126 -6.59 -12.41 32.78
N THR A 127 -5.85 -11.41 33.28
CA THR A 127 -5.17 -11.48 34.58
C THR A 127 -5.42 -10.18 35.34
N GLU A 128 -5.94 -10.30 36.56
CA GLU A 128 -6.20 -9.18 37.47
C GLU A 128 -5.19 -9.19 38.62
N VAL A 129 -4.62 -8.03 38.94
CA VAL A 129 -3.73 -7.83 40.08
C VAL A 129 -4.39 -6.83 41.03
N ARG A 130 -4.62 -7.25 42.27
CA ARG A 130 -5.18 -6.47 43.38
C ARG A 130 -4.05 -6.02 44.31
N LEU A 131 -4.02 -4.75 44.66
CA LEU A 131 -2.95 -4.13 45.42
C LEU A 131 -3.50 -3.43 46.65
N LEU A 132 -2.94 -3.78 47.81
CA LEU A 132 -3.20 -3.18 49.12
C LEU A 132 -1.86 -2.97 49.83
N ARG A 133 -1.86 -2.12 50.85
CA ARG A 133 -0.68 -1.98 51.72
C ARG A 133 -1.08 -1.67 53.16
N ASP A 134 -0.17 -1.91 54.08
CA ASP A 134 -0.19 -1.26 55.38
C ASP A 134 1.02 -0.33 55.54
N ALA A 135 1.51 -0.14 56.76
CA ALA A 135 2.69 0.68 57.04
C ALA A 135 4.02 -0.03 56.71
N LYS A 136 4.04 -1.37 56.64
CA LYS A 136 5.25 -2.19 56.52
C LYS A 136 5.24 -3.14 55.32
N MET A 137 4.07 -3.52 54.82
CA MET A 137 3.89 -4.56 53.84
C MET A 137 3.08 -4.06 52.63
N LEU A 138 3.46 -4.54 51.45
CA LEU A 138 2.65 -4.52 50.24
C LEU A 138 2.01 -5.90 50.07
N TYR A 139 0.70 -5.91 49.86
CA TYR A 139 -0.09 -7.11 49.60
C TYR A 139 -0.49 -7.14 48.13
N VAL A 140 -0.16 -8.23 47.44
CA VAL A 140 -0.45 -8.43 46.03
C VAL A 140 -1.29 -9.70 45.86
N GLY A 141 -2.52 -9.54 45.37
CA GLY A 141 -3.40 -10.66 45.03
C GLY A 141 -3.54 -10.77 43.52
N VAL A 142 -3.28 -11.93 42.93
CA VAL A 142 -3.34 -12.13 41.48
C VAL A 142 -4.39 -13.18 41.14
N ARG A 143 -5.30 -12.85 40.22
CA ARG A 143 -6.28 -13.79 39.66
C ARG A 143 -5.96 -14.01 38.19
N CYS A 144 -5.59 -15.23 37.85
CA CYS A 144 -5.27 -15.66 36.50
C CYS A 144 -6.42 -16.52 35.97
N THR A 145 -7.26 -15.96 35.08
CA THR A 145 -8.22 -16.80 34.35
C THR A 145 -7.46 -17.81 33.51
N GLU A 146 -7.85 -19.07 33.59
CA GLU A 146 -7.21 -20.16 32.88
C GLU A 146 -8.24 -21.26 32.54
N PRO A 147 -8.87 -21.21 31.36
CA PRO A 147 -9.84 -22.22 30.95
C PRO A 147 -9.22 -23.61 30.76
N LEU A 148 -7.89 -23.72 30.67
CA LEU A 148 -7.15 -24.97 30.61
C LEU A 148 -6.54 -25.34 31.98
N ALA A 149 -7.31 -25.20 33.07
CA ALA A 149 -6.82 -25.39 34.43
C ALA A 149 -6.11 -26.74 34.67
N ASP A 150 -6.58 -27.82 34.05
CA ASP A 150 -5.98 -29.17 34.13
C ASP A 150 -4.59 -29.27 33.46
N ARG A 151 -4.24 -28.28 32.64
CA ARG A 151 -2.97 -28.21 31.90
C ARG A 151 -1.99 -27.19 32.48
N ILE A 152 -2.34 -26.54 33.59
CA ILE A 152 -1.44 -25.60 34.28
C ILE A 152 -0.15 -26.33 34.64
N ARG A 153 0.96 -25.81 34.15
CA ARG A 153 2.30 -26.36 34.37
C ARG A 153 2.78 -25.94 35.76
N ARG A 154 3.04 -26.94 36.60
CA ARG A 154 3.47 -26.82 38.00
C ARG A 154 4.56 -27.85 38.27
N GLN A 155 5.73 -27.71 37.68
CA GLN A 155 6.89 -28.60 37.86
C GLN A 155 7.91 -28.05 38.87
N MET A 156 8.08 -26.73 38.96
CA MET A 156 9.02 -26.06 39.85
C MET A 156 8.52 -26.13 41.31
N ARG A 157 9.44 -26.27 42.26
CA ARG A 157 9.15 -26.43 43.70
C ARG A 157 10.19 -25.68 44.53
N GLY A 158 9.80 -25.22 45.72
CA GLY A 158 10.71 -24.61 46.69
C GLY A 158 10.90 -23.10 46.50
N GLN A 159 11.84 -22.55 47.27
CA GLN A 159 12.31 -21.17 47.19
C GLN A 159 13.41 -21.04 46.13
N ASP A 160 13.58 -19.85 45.56
CA ASP A 160 14.54 -19.53 44.50
C ASP A 160 14.49 -20.44 43.27
N ALA A 161 13.30 -20.90 42.88
CA ALA A 161 13.10 -21.74 41.71
C ALA A 161 13.01 -20.93 40.41
N ASP A 162 13.27 -21.56 39.26
CA ASP A 162 13.09 -20.94 37.93
C ASP A 162 11.59 -20.88 37.55
N VAL A 163 10.81 -20.09 38.28
CA VAL A 163 9.34 -20.10 38.23
C VAL A 163 8.76 -19.78 36.84
N TRP A 164 9.49 -19.05 35.98
CA TRP A 164 9.11 -18.76 34.59
C TRP A 164 8.99 -20.01 33.70
N GLN A 165 9.56 -21.15 34.11
CA GLN A 165 9.38 -22.43 33.41
C GLN A 165 7.98 -23.06 33.64
N ASP A 166 7.25 -22.57 34.64
CA ASP A 166 5.87 -22.94 34.97
C ASP A 166 4.88 -21.82 34.63
N ASP A 167 3.58 -22.10 34.68
CA ASP A 167 2.57 -21.04 34.73
C ASP A 167 2.82 -20.22 36.02
N SER A 168 3.19 -18.95 35.85
CA SER A 168 3.68 -18.11 36.95
C SER A 168 3.34 -16.64 36.74
N VAL A 169 3.43 -15.89 37.83
CA VAL A 169 3.36 -14.43 37.83
C VAL A 169 4.65 -13.88 38.40
N GLU A 170 5.17 -12.85 37.76
CA GLU A 170 6.40 -12.17 38.15
C GLU A 170 6.11 -10.70 38.39
N ILE A 171 6.75 -10.14 39.40
CA ILE A 171 6.50 -8.81 39.93
C ILE A 171 7.86 -8.12 40.05
N PHE A 172 7.98 -6.98 39.38
CA PHE A 172 9.17 -6.15 39.44
C PHE A 172 8.83 -4.89 40.22
N LEU A 173 9.60 -4.55 41.26
CA LEU A 173 9.36 -3.38 42.11
C LEU A 173 10.68 -2.68 42.43
N GLY A 174 10.76 -1.37 42.29
CA GLY A 174 11.99 -0.66 42.63
C GLY A 174 11.96 0.85 42.40
N ARG A 175 13.14 1.40 42.14
CA ARG A 175 13.40 2.82 41.89
C ARG A 175 14.42 3.00 40.78
N ASP A 176 14.11 3.92 39.87
CA ASP A 176 14.98 4.29 38.74
C ASP A 176 15.40 3.05 37.92
N GLU A 177 16.69 2.71 37.86
CA GLU A 177 17.17 1.51 37.14
C GLU A 177 17.35 0.29 38.06
N THR A 178 17.08 0.43 39.37
CA THR A 178 17.25 -0.63 40.38
C THR A 178 15.90 -1.20 40.80
N TYR A 179 15.74 -2.53 40.70
CA TYR A 179 14.50 -3.21 41.09
C TYR A 179 14.77 -4.56 41.72
N CYS A 180 13.76 -5.03 42.46
CA CYS A 180 13.63 -6.36 42.99
C CYS A 180 12.64 -7.13 42.10
N HIS A 181 12.93 -8.39 41.86
CA HIS A 181 12.13 -9.31 41.08
C HIS A 181 11.57 -10.36 42.04
N PHE A 182 10.25 -10.52 42.07
CA PHE A 182 9.53 -11.51 42.89
C PHE A 182 8.69 -12.39 41.97
N GLY A 183 8.80 -13.71 42.08
CA GLY A 183 8.07 -14.65 41.26
C GLY A 183 7.31 -15.67 42.10
N VAL A 184 6.11 -16.03 41.66
CA VAL A 184 5.36 -17.16 42.21
C VAL A 184 4.71 -17.96 41.09
N SER A 185 4.92 -19.28 41.12
CA SER A 185 4.27 -20.22 40.20
C SER A 185 2.88 -20.62 40.72
N ALA A 186 2.02 -21.11 39.82
CA ALA A 186 0.74 -21.74 40.17
C ALA A 186 0.90 -22.98 41.06
N GLY A 187 2.13 -23.50 41.20
CA GLY A 187 2.49 -24.58 42.12
C GLY A 187 2.99 -24.12 43.50
N GLY A 188 3.06 -22.80 43.73
CA GLY A 188 3.54 -22.21 44.99
C GLY A 188 5.06 -22.13 45.13
N ALA A 189 5.83 -22.49 44.11
CA ALA A 189 7.27 -22.21 44.09
C ALA A 189 7.50 -20.69 44.00
N THR A 190 8.53 -20.20 44.68
CA THR A 190 8.85 -18.78 44.82
C THR A 190 10.23 -18.48 44.25
N TYR A 191 10.44 -17.22 43.90
CA TYR A 191 11.72 -16.69 43.41
C TYR A 191 11.85 -15.24 43.88
N ASP A 192 13.02 -14.85 44.38
CA ASP A 192 13.40 -13.45 44.46
C ASP A 192 14.83 -13.17 43.99
N ALA A 193 15.02 -11.93 43.52
CA ALA A 193 16.31 -11.42 43.14
C ALA A 193 16.34 -9.89 43.23
N ARG A 194 17.51 -9.32 43.48
CA ARG A 194 17.75 -7.90 43.24
C ARG A 194 18.40 -7.77 41.86
N LEU A 195 17.74 -7.10 40.93
CA LEU A 195 18.04 -7.13 39.50
C LEU A 195 18.00 -8.57 38.95
N LYS A 196 19.16 -9.21 38.85
CA LYS A 196 19.33 -10.62 38.45
C LYS A 196 20.19 -11.40 39.45
N ASP A 197 20.50 -10.80 40.60
CA ASP A 197 21.23 -11.43 41.70
C ASP A 197 20.26 -12.21 42.59
N ARG A 198 20.33 -13.54 42.49
CA ARG A 198 19.52 -14.52 43.25
C ARG A 198 20.06 -14.77 44.67
N GLY A 199 21.21 -14.19 45.04
CA GLY A 199 21.74 -14.31 46.40
C GLY A 199 21.08 -13.36 47.40
N TRP A 200 20.17 -12.50 46.93
CA TRP A 200 19.44 -11.54 47.75
C TRP A 200 18.09 -12.12 48.20
N ASP A 201 17.90 -12.18 49.51
CA ASP A 201 16.65 -12.61 50.15
C ASP A 201 15.86 -11.39 50.63
N SER A 202 14.62 -11.28 50.16
CA SER A 202 13.70 -10.19 50.46
C SER A 202 12.80 -10.44 51.67
N GLY A 203 12.72 -11.68 52.15
CA GLY A 203 11.77 -12.12 53.17
C GLY A 203 10.30 -12.10 52.71
N PHE A 204 10.01 -11.99 51.41
CA PHE A 204 8.64 -12.06 50.91
C PHE A 204 8.03 -13.45 51.12
N ARG A 205 6.71 -13.50 51.25
CA ARG A 205 5.97 -14.76 51.38
C ARG A 205 4.88 -14.81 50.34
N ALA A 206 4.65 -15.99 49.76
CA ALA A 206 3.61 -16.19 48.76
C ALA A 206 2.86 -17.50 48.98
N ALA A 207 1.61 -17.54 48.55
CA ALA A 207 0.78 -18.74 48.47
C ALA A 207 0.00 -18.73 47.15
N ALA A 208 -0.27 -19.90 46.58
CA ALA A 208 -1.04 -20.03 45.34
C ALA A 208 -2.08 -21.14 45.47
N ALA A 209 -3.25 -20.95 44.85
CA ALA A 209 -4.33 -21.92 44.80
C ALA A 209 -4.81 -22.10 43.35
N VAL A 210 -5.07 -23.34 42.94
CA VAL A 210 -5.61 -23.67 41.62
C VAL A 210 -7.08 -24.07 41.77
N GLY A 211 -7.95 -23.44 40.99
CA GLY A 211 -9.39 -23.71 40.96
C GLY A 211 -9.86 -24.21 39.58
N SER A 212 -11.18 -24.35 39.42
CA SER A 212 -11.79 -24.73 38.14
C SER A 212 -11.91 -23.50 37.23
N GLY A 213 -11.01 -23.39 36.24
CA GLY A 213 -11.03 -22.30 35.26
C GLY A 213 -10.18 -21.07 35.63
N GLU A 214 -9.47 -21.11 36.76
CA GLU A 214 -8.53 -20.07 37.20
C GLU A 214 -7.49 -20.61 38.17
N TRP A 215 -6.45 -19.82 38.40
CA TRP A 215 -5.59 -19.96 39.57
C TRP A 215 -5.29 -18.59 40.18
N THR A 216 -5.07 -18.56 41.48
CA THR A 216 -4.83 -17.36 42.26
C THR A 216 -3.49 -17.44 42.99
N ALA A 217 -2.91 -16.27 43.26
CA ALA A 217 -1.75 -16.13 44.11
C ALA A 217 -1.89 -14.93 45.04
N GLU A 218 -1.32 -15.04 46.23
CA GLU A 218 -1.19 -13.96 47.21
C GLU A 218 0.28 -13.80 47.57
N LEU A 219 0.75 -12.56 47.66
CA LEU A 219 2.11 -12.23 48.07
C LEU A 219 2.09 -11.13 49.13
N ILE A 220 2.95 -11.29 50.14
CA ILE A 220 3.25 -10.29 51.17
C ILE A 220 4.71 -9.88 50.98
N ILE A 221 4.92 -8.64 50.52
CA ILE A 221 6.24 -8.09 50.21
C ILE A 221 6.58 -7.01 51.24
N PRO A 222 7.70 -7.13 51.99
CA PRO A 222 8.16 -6.08 52.89
C PRO A 222 8.50 -4.80 52.11
N LEU A 223 7.95 -3.65 52.53
CA LEU A 223 8.17 -2.36 51.86
C LEU A 223 9.61 -1.85 52.02
N ASP A 224 10.30 -2.24 53.10
CA ASP A 224 11.71 -1.96 53.32
C ASP A 224 12.62 -2.72 52.34
N ALA A 225 12.25 -3.93 51.94
CA ALA A 225 12.98 -4.72 50.93
C ALA A 225 13.03 -4.05 49.54
N VAL A 226 12.10 -3.13 49.24
CA VAL A 226 12.01 -2.40 47.96
C VAL A 226 12.29 -0.90 48.10
N ASP A 227 12.93 -0.48 49.19
CA ASP A 227 13.31 0.91 49.49
C ASP A 227 12.11 1.91 49.44
N ALA A 228 10.91 1.47 49.85
CA ALA A 228 9.64 2.19 49.66
C ALA A 228 9.29 3.24 50.74
N GLY A 229 10.18 4.21 50.99
CA GLY A 229 9.91 5.31 51.94
C GLY A 229 8.63 6.12 51.63
N GLU A 230 7.99 6.70 52.66
CA GLU A 230 6.70 7.38 52.55
C GLU A 230 6.67 8.54 51.51
N GLY A 231 5.59 8.61 50.73
CA GLY A 231 5.31 9.73 49.80
C GLY A 231 6.00 9.66 48.44
N ARG A 232 6.76 8.59 48.14
CA ARG A 232 7.48 8.44 46.85
C ARG A 232 6.89 7.31 46.00
N ALA A 233 6.90 7.49 44.68
CA ALA A 233 6.46 6.49 43.71
C ALA A 233 7.49 5.36 43.58
N LEU A 234 7.03 4.11 43.49
CA LEU A 234 7.85 2.98 43.04
C LEU A 234 7.66 2.79 41.53
N ILE A 235 8.70 2.34 40.84
CA ILE A 235 8.50 1.73 39.52
C ILE A 235 8.05 0.28 39.72
N ALA A 236 7.13 -0.19 38.89
CA ALA A 236 6.60 -1.54 38.98
C ALA A 236 6.17 -2.15 37.65
N ASN A 237 6.28 -3.47 37.55
CA ASN A 237 5.59 -4.23 36.52
C ASN A 237 5.05 -5.54 37.08
N PHE A 238 3.97 -6.03 36.49
CA PHE A 238 3.37 -7.32 36.79
C PHE A 238 3.28 -8.08 35.49
N THR A 239 3.84 -9.28 35.43
CA THR A 239 3.83 -10.14 34.25
C THR A 239 3.26 -11.51 34.58
N ARG A 240 2.77 -12.19 33.55
CA ARG A 240 2.32 -13.59 33.63
C ARG A 240 2.99 -14.40 32.54
N ASN A 241 3.65 -15.48 32.94
CA ASN A 241 4.09 -16.56 32.07
C ASN A 241 2.98 -17.59 31.96
N ARG A 242 2.51 -17.85 30.74
CA ARG A 242 1.47 -18.84 30.46
C ARG A 242 2.01 -19.97 29.60
N HIS A 243 1.87 -21.21 30.09
CA HIS A 243 2.31 -22.43 29.42
C HIS A 243 1.15 -23.41 29.15
N ALA A 244 0.00 -23.24 29.82
CA ALA A 244 -1.14 -24.16 29.78
C ALA A 244 -1.69 -24.52 28.37
N ALA A 245 -1.43 -23.69 27.35
CA ALA A 245 -1.83 -23.95 25.96
C ALA A 245 -0.77 -24.70 25.11
N GLY A 246 0.35 -25.14 25.70
CA GLY A 246 1.44 -25.81 24.99
C GLY A 246 2.34 -24.88 24.17
N ARG A 247 2.14 -23.56 24.30
CA ARG A 247 3.03 -22.50 23.80
C ARG A 247 3.24 -21.49 24.92
N TRP A 248 4.45 -20.97 25.02
CA TRP A 248 4.80 -19.94 25.99
C TRP A 248 4.28 -18.59 25.50
N GLU A 249 3.55 -17.90 26.38
CA GLU A 249 3.08 -16.53 26.19
C GLU A 249 3.38 -15.71 27.44
N GLU A 250 3.86 -14.48 27.22
CA GLU A 250 4.08 -13.50 28.27
C GLU A 250 3.14 -12.32 28.12
N SER A 251 2.49 -11.92 29.22
CA SER A 251 1.65 -10.72 29.28
C SER A 251 2.08 -9.80 30.41
N ALA A 252 1.78 -8.50 30.29
CA ALA A 252 2.28 -7.49 31.23
C ALA A 252 1.27 -6.37 31.52
N TRP A 253 1.36 -5.79 32.71
CA TRP A 253 0.61 -4.58 33.10
C TRP A 253 1.16 -3.36 32.36
N SER A 254 2.49 -3.26 32.26
CA SER A 254 3.19 -2.31 31.42
C SER A 254 4.07 -3.06 30.41
N PRO A 255 3.64 -3.20 29.13
CA PRO A 255 4.45 -3.84 28.10
C PRO A 255 5.83 -3.19 27.95
N THR A 256 6.86 -4.03 27.90
CA THR A 256 8.26 -3.59 27.70
C THR A 256 8.55 -3.32 26.24
N PHE A 257 7.70 -3.80 25.32
CA PHE A 257 7.89 -3.73 23.87
C PHE A 257 9.17 -4.42 23.39
N SER A 258 9.60 -5.42 24.15
CA SER A 258 10.71 -6.33 23.85
C SER A 258 10.32 -7.74 24.28
N GLY A 259 11.17 -8.72 23.97
CA GLY A 259 11.09 -10.07 24.57
C GLY A 259 11.81 -10.16 25.93
N ASP A 260 11.98 -9.03 26.64
CA ASP A 260 12.67 -8.98 27.94
C ASP A 260 11.76 -8.28 28.96
N SER A 261 11.50 -8.93 30.09
CA SER A 261 10.72 -8.38 31.21
C SER A 261 11.54 -7.41 32.07
N HIS A 262 12.89 -7.43 31.95
CA HIS A 262 13.83 -6.64 32.75
C HIS A 262 14.14 -5.27 32.13
N VAL A 263 13.10 -4.46 31.86
CA VAL A 263 13.25 -3.12 31.25
C VAL A 263 12.68 -2.02 32.18
N PRO A 264 13.44 -1.53 33.18
CA PRO A 264 12.95 -0.60 34.22
C PRO A 264 12.38 0.70 33.67
N ALA A 265 12.97 1.23 32.59
CA ALA A 265 12.48 2.41 31.88
C ALA A 265 11.04 2.27 31.33
N ARG A 266 10.49 1.05 31.30
CA ARG A 266 9.14 0.73 30.84
C ARG A 266 8.19 0.34 31.96
N PHE A 267 8.65 0.25 33.21
CA PHE A 267 7.80 -0.09 34.35
C PHE A 267 6.80 1.02 34.64
N GLY A 268 5.58 0.64 35.02
CA GLY A 268 4.56 1.55 35.53
C GLY A 268 4.99 2.16 36.87
N ARG A 269 4.12 2.97 37.48
CA ARG A 269 4.36 3.62 38.77
C ARG A 269 3.32 3.22 39.81
N LEU A 270 3.76 2.79 40.98
CA LEU A 270 2.90 2.61 42.15
C LEU A 270 3.06 3.79 43.10
N MET A 271 1.95 4.47 43.37
CA MET A 271 1.87 5.55 44.35
C MET A 271 1.41 4.96 45.68
N LEU A 272 2.26 4.99 46.71
CA LEU A 272 1.93 4.51 48.06
C LEU A 272 1.10 5.54 48.84
N SER A 273 0.04 6.03 48.20
CA SER A 273 -0.91 7.01 48.71
C SER A 273 -2.31 6.67 48.21
N GLU A 274 -3.32 7.19 48.92
CA GLU A 274 -4.66 7.26 48.35
C GLU A 274 -4.64 8.15 47.09
N PRO A 275 -5.53 7.92 46.12
CA PRO A 275 -5.72 8.85 45.01
C PRO A 275 -6.13 10.24 45.55
N PRO A 276 -5.77 11.35 44.87
CA PRO A 276 -6.22 12.69 45.25
C PRO A 276 -7.75 12.74 45.34
N ARG A 277 -8.30 13.38 46.39
CA ARG A 277 -9.76 13.41 46.71
C ARG A 277 -10.66 14.03 45.62
N ASP A 278 -10.10 14.60 44.56
CA ASP A 278 -10.83 15.21 43.43
C ASP A 278 -10.52 14.56 42.07
N ALA A 279 -10.03 13.33 42.04
CA ALA A 279 -10.02 12.56 40.80
C ALA A 279 -11.44 12.00 40.56
N PRO A 280 -12.19 12.44 39.53
CA PRO A 280 -13.42 11.76 39.19
C PRO A 280 -13.07 10.31 38.86
N ALA A 281 -13.85 9.36 39.39
CA ALA A 281 -13.90 8.02 38.81
C ALA A 281 -14.13 8.19 37.30
N PRO A 282 -13.62 7.29 36.42
CA PRO A 282 -14.10 7.26 35.06
C PRO A 282 -15.59 6.95 35.14
N GLU A 283 -16.41 7.99 35.13
CA GLU A 283 -17.83 7.89 34.85
C GLU A 283 -17.90 7.14 33.54
N SER A 284 -18.60 6.01 33.54
CA SER A 284 -19.30 5.57 32.34
C SER A 284 -20.16 6.76 31.94
N GLN A 285 -19.64 7.60 31.02
CA GLN A 285 -20.39 8.71 30.49
C GLN A 285 -21.72 8.11 29.98
N PRO A 286 -22.88 8.51 30.53
CA PRO A 286 -24.08 8.36 29.75
C PRO A 286 -23.85 9.24 28.53
N ALA A 287 -23.79 8.61 27.37
CA ALA A 287 -23.74 9.32 26.10
C ALA A 287 -25.01 10.16 25.95
N VAL A 288 -24.93 11.41 26.41
CA VAL A 288 -25.83 12.46 25.95
C VAL A 288 -24.93 13.39 25.16
N SER A 289 -24.80 13.10 23.87
CA SER A 289 -24.30 14.07 22.92
C SER A 289 -25.37 14.27 21.86
N ASP A 290 -25.64 15.53 21.51
CA ASP A 290 -26.41 15.97 20.35
C ASP A 290 -25.82 15.49 19.00
N SER A 291 -25.05 14.38 18.99
CA SER A 291 -24.52 13.77 17.78
C SER A 291 -25.65 13.21 16.95
N ALA A 292 -25.74 13.64 15.69
CA ALA A 292 -26.65 13.07 14.71
C ALA A 292 -26.44 11.55 14.48
N VAL A 293 -25.34 10.98 14.97
CA VAL A 293 -24.96 9.57 14.84
C VAL A 293 -24.94 8.93 16.22
N GLU A 294 -25.76 7.90 16.43
CA GLU A 294 -25.79 7.06 17.62
C GLU A 294 -25.24 5.67 17.26
N VAL A 295 -24.37 5.11 18.10
CA VAL A 295 -23.81 3.76 17.92
C VAL A 295 -24.26 2.88 19.07
N LEU A 296 -24.91 1.77 18.74
CA LEU A 296 -25.43 0.80 19.72
C LEU A 296 -24.74 -0.56 19.59
N PRO A 297 -24.60 -1.32 20.68
CA PRO A 297 -24.18 -2.71 20.61
C PRO A 297 -25.25 -3.54 19.88
N ALA A 298 -24.81 -4.55 19.13
CA ALA A 298 -25.68 -5.47 18.39
C ALA A 298 -25.28 -6.92 18.66
N ALA A 299 -26.26 -7.83 18.81
CA ALA A 299 -25.94 -9.25 18.84
C ALA A 299 -25.52 -9.73 17.44
N GLY A 300 -24.40 -10.45 17.34
CA GLY A 300 -23.94 -11.08 16.09
C GLY A 300 -23.27 -10.13 15.08
N GLY A 301 -22.81 -8.95 15.51
CA GLY A 301 -22.00 -8.05 14.68
C GLY A 301 -21.26 -6.99 15.50
N GLU A 302 -20.65 -6.03 14.82
CA GLU A 302 -19.82 -4.98 15.43
C GLU A 302 -20.66 -3.86 16.07
N GLY A 303 -21.87 -3.60 15.55
CA GLY A 303 -22.79 -2.60 16.12
C GLY A 303 -23.86 -2.11 15.15
N ILE A 304 -24.73 -1.24 15.66
CA ILE A 304 -25.78 -0.55 14.89
C ILE A 304 -25.47 0.93 14.86
N VAL A 305 -25.44 1.51 13.67
CA VAL A 305 -25.33 2.95 13.46
C VAL A 305 -26.71 3.50 13.17
N ARG A 306 -27.21 4.36 14.04
CA ARG A 306 -28.43 5.13 13.80
C ARG A 306 -28.06 6.56 13.48
N ILE A 307 -28.64 7.11 12.42
CA ILE A 307 -28.37 8.47 11.98
C ILE A 307 -29.68 9.23 11.88
N THR A 308 -29.81 10.28 12.69
CA THR A 308 -30.91 11.24 12.58
C THR A 308 -30.51 12.33 11.60
N LEU A 309 -31.20 12.37 10.45
CA LEU A 309 -30.91 13.31 9.36
C LEU A 309 -31.59 14.66 9.62
N ALA A 310 -31.21 15.31 10.73
CA ALA A 310 -31.79 16.58 11.15
C ALA A 310 -31.70 17.63 10.04
N GLY A 311 -32.83 18.25 9.70
CA GLY A 311 -32.95 19.25 8.63
C GLY A 311 -33.09 18.70 7.21
N LEU A 312 -33.13 17.37 7.02
CA LEU A 312 -33.58 16.78 5.76
C LEU A 312 -35.13 16.78 5.72
N PRO A 313 -35.77 17.41 4.72
CA PRO A 313 -37.23 17.42 4.64
C PRO A 313 -37.81 16.00 4.46
N PRO A 314 -38.87 15.63 5.19
CA PRO A 314 -39.62 14.42 4.90
C PRO A 314 -40.10 14.44 3.44
N GLY A 315 -39.85 13.36 2.70
CA GLY A 315 -40.22 13.27 1.27
C GLY A 315 -39.29 13.97 0.29
N ALA A 316 -38.12 14.50 0.72
CA ALA A 316 -37.14 15.08 -0.18
C ALA A 316 -36.69 14.09 -1.28
N THR A 317 -36.50 14.59 -2.51
CA THR A 317 -35.93 13.82 -3.61
C THR A 317 -34.45 13.55 -3.34
N ILE A 318 -34.08 12.28 -3.14
CA ILE A 318 -32.68 11.88 -2.88
C ILE A 318 -32.00 11.45 -4.17
N TYR A 319 -30.90 12.11 -4.52
CA TYR A 319 -30.09 11.82 -5.69
C TYR A 319 -28.99 10.78 -5.39
N ARG A 320 -28.28 10.94 -4.27
CA ARG A 320 -27.18 10.07 -3.84
C ARG A 320 -27.12 10.02 -2.32
N ALA A 321 -26.84 8.86 -1.73
CA ALA A 321 -26.39 8.80 -0.35
C ALA A 321 -25.19 7.85 -0.18
N ASP A 322 -24.17 8.31 0.53
CA ASP A 322 -22.88 7.62 0.71
C ASP A 322 -22.57 7.46 2.19
N LEU A 323 -22.48 6.21 2.64
CA LEU A 323 -22.06 5.85 3.99
C LEU A 323 -20.53 5.66 4.00
N PHE A 324 -19.84 6.51 4.75
CA PHE A 324 -18.41 6.44 4.97
C PHE A 324 -18.11 5.76 6.31
N ILE A 325 -17.27 4.74 6.24
CA ILE A 325 -16.79 3.99 7.40
C ILE A 325 -15.29 4.16 7.46
N TYR A 326 -14.78 4.44 8.65
CA TYR A 326 -13.36 4.62 8.89
C TYR A 326 -12.85 3.53 9.80
N ARG A 327 -11.55 3.25 9.69
CA ARG A 327 -10.85 2.33 10.59
C ARG A 327 -9.98 3.13 11.56
N THR A 328 -9.80 2.61 12.77
CA THR A 328 -8.94 3.20 13.80
C THR A 328 -7.46 3.09 13.45
N ALA A 329 -7.10 2.16 12.57
CA ALA A 329 -5.77 2.02 11.99
C ALA A 329 -5.83 1.59 10.52
N ALA A 330 -4.76 1.86 9.76
CA ALA A 330 -4.63 1.38 8.40
C ALA A 330 -4.51 -0.14 8.36
N VAL A 331 -5.37 -0.76 7.54
CA VAL A 331 -5.34 -2.18 7.21
C VAL A 331 -4.53 -2.35 5.93
N THR A 332 -3.47 -3.15 6.00
CA THR A 332 -2.61 -3.48 4.85
C THR A 332 -2.82 -4.93 4.47
N GLY A 333 -2.46 -5.33 3.24
CA GLY A 333 -2.61 -6.74 2.83
C GLY A 333 -1.81 -7.75 3.68
N ALA A 334 -0.89 -7.29 4.53
CA ALA A 334 -0.18 -8.12 5.51
C ALA A 334 -1.01 -8.45 6.77
N SER A 335 -2.10 -7.72 7.00
CA SER A 335 -2.95 -7.87 8.19
C SER A 335 -4.09 -8.87 7.93
N ALA A 336 -4.46 -9.67 8.94
CA ALA A 336 -5.55 -10.63 8.83
C ALA A 336 -6.90 -9.94 8.56
N GLU A 337 -7.04 -8.72 9.07
CA GLU A 337 -8.17 -7.81 8.88
C GLU A 337 -8.43 -7.48 7.40
N ALA A 338 -7.39 -7.52 6.55
CA ALA A 338 -7.53 -7.26 5.12
C ALA A 338 -8.32 -8.36 4.38
N MET A 339 -8.39 -9.57 4.97
CA MET A 339 -9.10 -10.71 4.39
C MET A 339 -10.59 -10.71 4.72
N VAL A 340 -11.04 -9.87 5.67
CA VAL A 340 -12.44 -9.81 6.10
C VAL A 340 -13.22 -8.88 5.17
N GLU A 341 -14.34 -9.39 4.65
CA GLU A 341 -15.31 -8.59 3.92
C GLU A 341 -16.08 -7.68 4.88
N ILE A 342 -16.21 -6.40 4.51
CA ILE A 342 -17.01 -5.45 5.27
C ILE A 342 -18.47 -5.65 4.87
N GLU A 343 -19.28 -6.15 5.81
CA GLU A 343 -20.70 -6.37 5.61
C GLU A 343 -21.51 -5.34 6.41
N ILE A 344 -22.23 -4.48 5.70
CA ILE A 344 -23.11 -3.47 6.29
C ILE A 344 -24.49 -3.61 5.67
N TYR A 345 -25.52 -3.69 6.49
CA TYR A 345 -26.89 -3.86 6.04
C TYR A 345 -27.72 -2.65 6.44
N ALA A 346 -28.60 -2.19 5.55
CA ALA A 346 -29.67 -1.29 5.96
C ALA A 346 -30.64 -2.04 6.88
N LEU A 347 -31.24 -1.33 7.83
CA LEU A 347 -32.30 -1.86 8.69
C LEU A 347 -33.63 -1.19 8.35
N ALA A 348 -34.70 -2.00 8.30
CA ALA A 348 -36.06 -1.50 8.10
C ALA A 348 -36.70 -0.98 9.41
N ASP A 349 -36.26 -1.52 10.54
CA ASP A 349 -36.71 -1.17 11.89
C ASP A 349 -35.55 -0.62 12.74
N GLU A 350 -35.86 0.02 13.87
CA GLU A 350 -34.88 0.51 14.85
C GLU A 350 -34.78 -0.45 16.06
N PRO A 351 -34.03 -1.57 15.97
CA PRO A 351 -33.94 -2.57 17.05
C PRO A 351 -33.26 -1.99 18.29
N ALA A 352 -33.68 -2.39 19.48
CA ALA A 352 -33.11 -1.90 20.74
C ALA A 352 -31.64 -2.35 20.93
N ALA A 353 -30.91 -1.67 21.82
CA ALA A 353 -29.52 -2.00 22.10
C ALA A 353 -29.39 -3.47 22.56
N GLY A 354 -28.50 -4.23 21.90
CA GLY A 354 -28.28 -5.66 22.21
C GLY A 354 -29.28 -6.63 21.56
N GLU A 355 -30.31 -6.16 20.85
CA GLU A 355 -31.18 -7.04 20.07
C GLU A 355 -30.45 -7.58 18.82
N THR A 356 -30.89 -8.74 18.34
CA THR A 356 -30.43 -9.31 17.07
C THR A 356 -31.05 -8.52 15.91
N PRO A 357 -30.26 -7.76 15.13
CA PRO A 357 -30.79 -6.97 14.03
C PRO A 357 -31.32 -7.90 12.93
N LYS A 358 -32.38 -7.47 12.23
CA LYS A 358 -32.87 -8.14 11.03
C LYS A 358 -32.43 -7.36 9.79
N PRO A 359 -31.40 -7.82 9.05
CA PRO A 359 -30.94 -7.14 7.86
C PRO A 359 -32.03 -6.97 6.80
N ALA A 360 -32.13 -5.79 6.20
CA ALA A 360 -32.96 -5.58 5.02
C ALA A 360 -32.19 -5.99 3.76
N GLY A 361 -32.47 -7.17 3.22
CA GLY A 361 -31.92 -7.62 1.94
C GLY A 361 -30.41 -7.91 1.96
N ARG A 362 -29.69 -7.41 0.95
CA ARG A 362 -28.25 -7.66 0.74
C ARG A 362 -27.40 -6.59 1.43
N PRO A 363 -26.10 -6.86 1.71
CA PRO A 363 -25.18 -5.82 2.16
C PRO A 363 -25.15 -4.63 1.19
N LEU A 364 -24.92 -3.43 1.72
CA LEU A 364 -24.69 -2.23 0.93
C LEU A 364 -23.49 -2.46 0.00
N ALA A 365 -23.61 -2.04 -1.25
CA ALA A 365 -22.54 -2.16 -2.22
C ALA A 365 -21.49 -1.05 -2.01
N LEU A 366 -20.21 -1.36 -2.20
CA LEU A 366 -19.16 -0.35 -2.31
C LEU A 366 -19.33 0.45 -3.61
N ARG A 367 -19.20 1.78 -3.54
CA ARG A 367 -19.39 2.65 -4.71
C ARG A 367 -18.15 2.68 -5.59
N ALA A 368 -18.27 2.18 -6.83
CA ALA A 368 -17.27 2.35 -7.87
C ALA A 368 -17.17 3.81 -8.35
N PRO A 369 -16.03 4.26 -8.90
CA PRO A 369 -14.77 3.52 -9.09
C PRO A 369 -13.83 3.57 -7.87
N LEU A 370 -14.16 4.35 -6.82
CA LEU A 370 -13.26 4.61 -5.69
C LEU A 370 -13.25 3.48 -4.66
N PHE A 371 -14.39 2.81 -4.47
CA PHE A 371 -14.57 1.71 -3.50
C PHE A 371 -14.16 2.10 -2.06
N ASP A 372 -14.39 3.36 -1.68
CA ASP A 372 -14.02 3.95 -0.38
C ASP A 372 -15.24 4.33 0.49
N ARG A 373 -16.45 4.07 -0.02
CA ARG A 373 -17.74 4.36 0.62
C ARG A 373 -18.82 3.37 0.16
N PHE A 374 -19.90 3.24 0.92
CA PHE A 374 -21.02 2.36 0.61
C PHE A 374 -22.21 3.15 0.05
N ASP A 375 -22.89 2.59 -0.94
CA ASP A 375 -24.11 3.16 -1.49
C ASP A 375 -25.29 2.94 -0.53
N ALA A 376 -25.74 4.02 0.11
CA ALA A 376 -26.87 4.03 1.03
C ALA A 376 -28.12 4.69 0.43
N THR A 377 -28.14 4.95 -0.89
CA THR A 377 -29.16 5.77 -1.55
C THR A 377 -30.58 5.24 -1.32
N GLU A 378 -30.79 3.95 -1.52
CA GLU A 378 -32.13 3.35 -1.33
C GLU A 378 -32.56 3.30 0.13
N ALA A 379 -31.62 3.12 1.07
CA ALA A 379 -31.92 3.15 2.50
C ALA A 379 -32.44 4.53 2.92
N VAL A 380 -31.77 5.60 2.47
CA VAL A 380 -32.19 6.98 2.76
C VAL A 380 -33.51 7.32 2.05
N ARG A 381 -33.71 6.87 0.80
CA ARG A 381 -34.99 7.03 0.09
C ARG A 381 -36.14 6.36 0.83
N ALA A 382 -35.94 5.14 1.34
CA ALA A 382 -36.93 4.43 2.12
C ALA A 382 -37.28 5.18 3.42
N ALA A 383 -36.27 5.62 4.16
CA ALA A 383 -36.44 6.43 5.37
C ALA A 383 -37.22 7.74 5.10
N CYS A 384 -36.92 8.43 3.99
CA CYS A 384 -37.63 9.64 3.60
C CYS A 384 -39.12 9.38 3.30
N ARG A 385 -39.43 8.28 2.60
CA ARG A 385 -40.82 7.87 2.31
C ARG A 385 -41.57 7.53 3.60
N GLN A 386 -40.92 6.82 4.53
CA GLN A 386 -41.53 6.44 5.81
C GLN A 386 -41.82 7.67 6.67
N ALA A 387 -40.87 8.61 6.77
CA ALA A 387 -41.09 9.86 7.50
C ALA A 387 -42.21 10.72 6.89
N ALA A 388 -42.35 10.72 5.57
CA ALA A 388 -43.43 11.43 4.87
C ALA A 388 -44.82 10.80 5.08
N ALA A 389 -44.89 9.49 5.38
CA ALA A 389 -46.12 8.76 5.64
C ALA A 389 -46.60 8.84 7.11
N GLY A 390 -45.89 9.56 7.97
CA GLY A 390 -46.26 9.79 9.37
C GLY A 390 -47.54 10.63 9.56
N PRO A 391 -48.06 10.76 10.80
CA PRO A 391 -49.28 11.49 11.09
C PRO A 391 -49.22 12.94 10.58
N ALA A 392 -50.24 13.36 9.83
CA ALA A 392 -50.32 14.71 9.27
C ALA A 392 -50.22 15.78 10.37
N GLY A 393 -49.19 16.64 10.30
CA GLY A 393 -48.95 17.72 11.26
C GLY A 393 -47.82 17.46 12.28
N ALA A 394 -47.28 16.24 12.35
CA ALA A 394 -46.08 15.94 13.13
C ALA A 394 -44.84 15.88 12.22
N GLN A 395 -43.81 16.68 12.48
CA GLN A 395 -42.58 16.69 11.69
C GLN A 395 -41.67 15.53 12.13
N THR A 396 -41.98 14.31 11.67
CA THR A 396 -41.20 13.12 12.01
C THR A 396 -39.79 13.26 11.42
N PRO A 397 -38.72 13.21 12.24
CA PRO A 397 -37.35 13.30 11.74
C PRO A 397 -37.03 12.09 10.86
N VAL A 398 -36.34 12.32 9.73
CA VAL A 398 -35.84 11.21 8.91
C VAL A 398 -34.72 10.50 9.67
N ARG A 399 -34.90 9.22 9.94
CA ARG A 399 -33.91 8.37 10.61
C ARG A 399 -33.58 7.18 9.73
N VAL A 400 -32.30 6.81 9.72
CA VAL A 400 -31.81 5.61 9.03
C VAL A 400 -30.92 4.83 9.97
N ALA A 401 -31.01 3.50 9.91
CA ALA A 401 -30.19 2.61 10.73
C ALA A 401 -29.45 1.61 9.84
N PHE A 402 -28.20 1.33 10.22
CA PHE A 402 -27.33 0.38 9.55
C PHE A 402 -26.76 -0.62 10.56
N PHE A 403 -26.83 -1.91 10.24
CA PHE A 403 -26.16 -2.96 10.99
C PHE A 403 -24.79 -3.22 10.38
N VAL A 404 -23.73 -2.93 11.13
CA VAL A 404 -22.36 -3.28 10.78
C VAL A 404 -22.11 -4.69 11.30
N LYS A 405 -22.28 -5.68 10.44
CA LYS A 405 -22.08 -7.09 10.79
C LYS A 405 -20.59 -7.41 10.95
N SER A 406 -19.77 -6.91 10.04
CA SER A 406 -18.31 -7.06 10.07
C SER A 406 -17.64 -5.81 9.55
N CYS A 407 -16.71 -5.26 10.32
CA CYS A 407 -15.80 -4.21 9.86
C CYS A 407 -14.59 -4.19 10.80
N PRO A 408 -13.48 -4.85 10.44
CA PRO A 408 -12.31 -4.87 11.30
C PRO A 408 -11.80 -3.46 11.60
N LEU A 409 -11.41 -3.25 12.86
CA LEU A 409 -10.89 -1.98 13.37
C LEU A 409 -11.84 -0.79 13.13
N TRP A 410 -13.15 -1.02 13.11
CA TRP A 410 -14.13 0.02 12.85
C TRP A 410 -14.02 1.18 13.85
N ASN A 411 -13.86 2.38 13.33
CA ASN A 411 -14.00 3.62 14.09
C ASN A 411 -15.46 4.07 14.05
N ALA A 412 -16.28 3.50 14.93
CA ALA A 412 -17.72 3.71 14.94
C ALA A 412 -18.12 5.18 15.07
N GLN A 413 -17.42 5.93 15.93
CA GLN A 413 -17.68 7.34 16.19
C GLN A 413 -17.36 8.26 15.00
N ALA A 414 -16.56 7.80 14.05
CA ALA A 414 -16.22 8.56 12.85
C ALA A 414 -17.14 8.25 11.65
N THR A 415 -18.14 7.38 11.83
CA THR A 415 -19.08 7.02 10.75
C THR A 415 -19.81 8.26 10.26
N CYS A 416 -19.83 8.45 8.94
CA CYS A 416 -20.50 9.59 8.32
C CYS A 416 -21.48 9.13 7.25
N LEU A 417 -22.57 9.85 7.09
CA LEU A 417 -23.48 9.71 5.95
C LEU A 417 -23.56 11.03 5.21
N GLU A 418 -23.23 11.01 3.93
CA GLU A 418 -23.47 12.14 3.03
C GLU A 418 -24.70 11.89 2.17
N VAL A 419 -25.56 12.89 2.02
CA VAL A 419 -26.74 12.82 1.17
C VAL A 419 -26.77 14.01 0.23
N ALA A 420 -26.92 13.75 -1.06
CA ALA A 420 -27.27 14.72 -2.09
C ALA A 420 -28.78 14.65 -2.35
N TYR A 421 -29.49 15.76 -2.16
CA TYR A 421 -30.94 15.82 -2.25
C TYR A 421 -31.43 17.16 -2.81
N GLU A 422 -32.69 17.22 -3.19
CA GLU A 422 -33.35 18.44 -3.68
C GLU A 422 -33.67 19.41 -2.53
N GLY A 423 -33.14 20.64 -2.57
CA GLY A 423 -33.34 21.62 -1.50
C GLY A 423 -32.70 22.99 -1.76
N GLU A 424 -32.50 23.76 -0.69
CA GLU A 424 -31.84 25.08 -0.72
C GLU A 424 -30.39 24.97 -0.22
N ALA A 425 -29.41 25.31 -1.06
CA ALA A 425 -28.00 25.17 -0.70
C ALA A 425 -27.51 26.33 0.19
N LYS A 426 -27.00 25.99 1.38
CA LYS A 426 -26.51 26.92 2.41
C LYS A 426 -25.06 26.60 2.78
N ASN A 427 -24.32 27.60 3.28
CA ASN A 427 -22.93 27.47 3.71
C ASN A 427 -21.99 26.90 2.64
N LEU A 428 -22.19 27.31 1.38
CA LEU A 428 -21.39 26.83 0.26
C LEU A 428 -19.91 27.24 0.42
N PRO A 429 -18.95 26.34 0.16
CA PRO A 429 -17.55 26.72 0.08
C PRO A 429 -17.29 27.63 -1.13
N PRO A 430 -16.19 28.42 -1.13
CA PRO A 430 -15.79 29.17 -2.32
C PRO A 430 -15.59 28.22 -3.52
N PRO A 431 -15.97 28.63 -4.74
CA PRO A 431 -15.91 27.75 -5.91
C PRO A 431 -14.49 27.49 -6.39
N ALA A 432 -14.29 26.32 -7.01
CA ALA A 432 -13.15 26.12 -7.89
C ALA A 432 -13.34 26.97 -9.15
N THR A 433 -12.29 27.67 -9.60
CA THR A 433 -12.36 28.56 -10.76
C THR A 433 -11.35 28.12 -11.83
N ASP A 434 -11.37 28.75 -13.00
CA ASP A 434 -10.43 28.45 -14.09
C ASP A 434 -10.40 26.95 -14.51
N VAL A 435 -11.55 26.27 -14.49
CA VAL A 435 -11.64 24.85 -14.88
C VAL A 435 -11.25 24.67 -16.35
N ARG A 436 -10.28 23.81 -16.62
CA ARG A 436 -9.79 23.47 -17.95
C ARG A 436 -9.66 21.97 -18.12
N ALA A 437 -9.92 21.49 -19.33
CA ALA A 437 -9.71 20.11 -19.72
C ALA A 437 -8.91 20.07 -21.03
N VAL A 438 -7.82 19.31 -21.06
CA VAL A 438 -6.99 19.09 -22.27
C VAL A 438 -6.79 17.60 -22.44
N HIS A 439 -7.07 17.08 -23.63
CA HIS A 439 -6.93 15.66 -23.95
C HIS A 439 -5.73 15.42 -24.87
N ARG A 440 -4.91 14.40 -24.57
CA ARG A 440 -3.82 13.95 -25.44
C ARG A 440 -3.53 12.47 -25.20
N ALA A 441 -3.47 11.68 -26.27
CA ALA A 441 -3.02 10.29 -26.25
C ALA A 441 -3.77 9.38 -25.23
N GLY A 442 -5.09 9.54 -25.13
CA GLY A 442 -5.91 8.69 -24.25
C GLY A 442 -5.95 9.11 -22.78
N GLN A 443 -5.45 10.29 -22.44
CA GLN A 443 -5.53 10.88 -21.10
C GLN A 443 -6.04 12.33 -21.17
N THR A 444 -6.92 12.68 -20.23
CA THR A 444 -7.51 14.01 -20.08
C THR A 444 -6.97 14.66 -18.83
N PHE A 445 -6.24 15.76 -18.99
CA PHE A 445 -5.71 16.60 -17.92
C PHE A 445 -6.75 17.63 -17.53
N ILE A 446 -7.23 17.55 -16.29
CA ILE A 446 -8.25 18.43 -15.73
C ILE A 446 -7.58 19.31 -14.69
N THR A 447 -7.57 20.62 -14.90
CA THR A 447 -6.97 21.60 -13.98
C THR A 447 -7.97 22.66 -13.57
N TRP A 448 -7.74 23.24 -12.40
CA TRP A 448 -8.54 24.33 -11.84
C TRP A 448 -7.69 25.16 -10.89
N ARG A 449 -8.13 26.37 -10.58
CA ARG A 449 -7.62 27.15 -9.46
C ARG A 449 -8.30 26.69 -8.18
N GLU A 450 -7.49 26.27 -7.21
CA GLU A 450 -7.97 25.91 -5.88
C GLU A 450 -8.62 27.13 -5.21
N ALA A 451 -9.71 26.89 -4.47
CA ALA A 451 -10.51 27.95 -3.87
C ALA A 451 -9.75 28.66 -2.73
N ASP A 452 -9.09 27.87 -1.88
CA ASP A 452 -8.24 28.31 -0.78
C ASP A 452 -6.92 27.50 -0.80
N PRO A 453 -5.96 27.84 -1.67
CA PRO A 453 -4.74 27.06 -1.84
C PRO A 453 -3.86 27.10 -0.59
N LEU A 454 -3.45 25.93 -0.12
CA LEU A 454 -2.64 25.80 1.11
C LEU A 454 -1.18 26.25 0.92
N VAL A 455 -0.68 26.18 -0.31
CA VAL A 455 0.68 26.58 -0.68
C VAL A 455 0.60 27.41 -1.96
N VAL A 456 1.00 28.67 -1.87
CA VAL A 456 0.98 29.64 -2.98
C VAL A 456 2.38 30.02 -3.48
N SER A 457 3.44 29.55 -2.80
CA SER A 457 4.81 29.78 -3.23
C SER A 457 5.15 28.98 -4.48
N ASP A 458 5.95 29.56 -5.37
CA ASP A 458 6.43 28.87 -6.58
C ASP A 458 7.32 27.65 -6.27
N ARG A 459 7.91 27.63 -5.07
CA ARG A 459 8.75 26.54 -4.56
C ARG A 459 8.28 26.19 -3.16
N ALA A 460 8.21 24.91 -2.88
CA ALA A 460 7.92 24.39 -1.55
C ALA A 460 8.75 23.15 -1.28
N THR A 461 9.18 23.03 -0.05
CA THR A 461 9.89 21.86 0.47
C THR A 461 8.89 20.80 0.96
N TRP A 462 9.36 19.57 1.11
CA TRP A 462 8.52 18.50 1.66
C TRP A 462 8.04 18.82 3.08
N GLY A 463 8.88 19.44 3.91
CA GLY A 463 8.50 19.84 5.27
C GLY A 463 7.35 20.84 5.28
N GLU A 464 7.37 21.83 4.39
CA GLU A 464 6.30 22.82 4.22
C GLU A 464 5.01 22.17 3.72
N ILE A 465 5.10 21.32 2.69
CA ILE A 465 3.93 20.60 2.15
C ILE A 465 3.32 19.67 3.21
N ARG A 466 4.14 18.94 3.96
CA ARG A 466 3.66 18.06 5.03
C ARG A 466 2.96 18.84 6.14
N THR A 467 3.51 19.98 6.55
CA THR A 467 2.86 20.88 7.53
C THR A 467 1.54 21.44 6.99
N ALA A 468 1.49 21.82 5.71
CA ALA A 468 0.26 22.28 5.07
C ALA A 468 -0.81 21.17 5.02
N LEU A 469 -0.44 19.95 4.63
CA LEU A 469 -1.33 18.79 4.61
C LEU A 469 -1.86 18.44 6.00
N ALA A 470 -1.03 18.55 7.05
CA ALA A 470 -1.45 18.32 8.44
C ALA A 470 -2.52 19.33 8.91
N ARG A 471 -2.58 20.52 8.30
CA ARG A 471 -3.56 21.58 8.59
C ARG A 471 -4.72 21.61 7.59
N ALA A 472 -4.76 20.68 6.63
CA ALA A 472 -5.72 20.67 5.52
C ALA A 472 -7.16 20.28 5.93
N GLY A 473 -7.42 19.96 7.21
CA GLY A 473 -8.76 19.54 7.66
C GLY A 473 -9.88 20.53 7.34
N ALA A 474 -9.56 21.83 7.23
CA ALA A 474 -10.51 22.89 6.83
C ALA A 474 -10.43 23.26 5.33
N ALA A 475 -9.47 22.71 4.59
CA ALA A 475 -9.27 23.01 3.18
C ALA A 475 -10.33 22.36 2.30
N CYS A 476 -10.57 22.95 1.13
CA CYS A 476 -11.46 22.34 0.15
C CYS A 476 -10.84 21.06 -0.44
N ARG A 477 -11.68 20.04 -0.58
CA ARG A 477 -11.47 18.91 -1.49
C ARG A 477 -12.24 19.18 -2.77
N TYR A 478 -11.92 18.49 -3.85
CA TYR A 478 -12.51 18.77 -5.16
C TYR A 478 -13.11 17.51 -5.78
N ARG A 479 -14.40 17.54 -6.09
CA ARG A 479 -15.10 16.45 -6.79
C ARG A 479 -15.07 16.70 -8.29
N ILE A 480 -14.67 15.68 -9.03
CA ILE A 480 -14.57 15.73 -10.49
C ILE A 480 -15.76 14.97 -11.07
N TYR A 481 -16.58 15.67 -11.83
CA TYR A 481 -17.76 15.13 -12.48
C TYR A 481 -17.57 15.04 -13.99
N ARG A 482 -18.14 14.01 -14.62
CA ARG A 482 -18.10 13.79 -16.06
C ARG A 482 -19.50 13.56 -16.62
N CYS A 483 -19.80 14.15 -17.78
CA CYS A 483 -21.03 13.91 -18.51
C CYS A 483 -20.80 14.07 -20.02
N ALA A 484 -21.61 13.41 -20.85
CA ALA A 484 -21.62 13.64 -22.30
C ALA A 484 -22.26 14.99 -22.69
N LYS A 485 -23.02 15.59 -21.77
CA LYS A 485 -23.69 16.89 -21.94
C LYS A 485 -23.01 17.96 -21.07
N PRO A 486 -23.19 19.27 -21.37
CA PRO A 486 -22.73 20.35 -20.52
C PRO A 486 -23.19 20.18 -19.06
N ILE A 487 -22.26 20.39 -18.14
CA ILE A 487 -22.51 20.33 -16.69
C ILE A 487 -22.62 21.77 -16.16
N ASP A 488 -23.76 22.05 -15.53
CA ASP A 488 -24.06 23.27 -14.77
C ASP A 488 -24.77 22.88 -13.46
N ALA A 489 -25.23 23.87 -12.69
CA ALA A 489 -25.93 23.64 -11.42
C ALA A 489 -27.19 22.76 -11.56
N ALA A 490 -27.91 22.86 -12.68
CA ALA A 490 -29.14 22.11 -12.92
C ALA A 490 -28.88 20.69 -13.44
N SER A 491 -27.83 20.50 -14.25
CA SER A 491 -27.48 19.20 -14.83
C SER A 491 -26.46 18.39 -14.01
N LEU A 492 -25.87 18.95 -12.94
CA LEU A 492 -24.91 18.26 -12.07
C LEU A 492 -25.42 16.90 -11.57
N ARG A 493 -26.71 16.79 -11.26
CA ARG A 493 -27.37 15.53 -10.81
C ARG A 493 -27.34 14.40 -11.84
N GLU A 494 -27.11 14.70 -13.11
CA GLU A 494 -26.99 13.72 -14.21
C GLU A 494 -25.53 13.32 -14.48
N ALA A 495 -24.56 13.98 -13.83
CA ALA A 495 -23.14 13.75 -14.06
C ALA A 495 -22.58 12.63 -13.15
N GLU A 496 -21.63 11.88 -13.69
CA GLU A 496 -20.93 10.81 -12.97
C GLU A 496 -19.81 11.40 -12.12
N LEU A 497 -19.76 11.07 -10.83
CA LEU A 497 -18.62 11.39 -9.96
C LEU A 497 -17.46 10.42 -10.24
N ILE A 498 -16.39 10.90 -10.88
CA ILE A 498 -15.26 10.06 -11.28
C ILE A 498 -14.08 10.13 -10.30
N ALA A 499 -13.96 11.20 -9.52
CA ALA A 499 -12.90 11.34 -8.53
C ALA A 499 -13.22 12.34 -7.40
N GLU A 500 -12.54 12.18 -6.27
CA GLU A 500 -12.45 13.19 -5.22
C GLU A 500 -10.96 13.44 -4.92
N VAL A 501 -10.51 14.68 -5.10
CA VAL A 501 -9.11 15.07 -5.13
C VAL A 501 -8.79 15.95 -3.91
N PRO A 502 -7.76 15.62 -3.11
CA PRO A 502 -7.32 16.47 -2.01
C PRO A 502 -6.68 17.77 -2.51
N PRO A 503 -6.53 18.81 -1.67
CA PRO A 503 -5.75 19.99 -2.03
C PRO A 503 -4.28 19.61 -2.29
N LEU A 504 -3.52 20.50 -2.93
CA LEU A 504 -2.10 20.34 -3.27
C LEU A 504 -1.81 19.23 -4.29
N SER A 505 -2.81 18.83 -5.09
CA SER A 505 -2.69 17.77 -6.10
C SER A 505 -1.70 18.07 -7.24
N VAL A 506 -1.32 19.34 -7.44
CA VAL A 506 -0.27 19.74 -8.40
C VAL A 506 1.15 19.37 -7.96
N TRP A 507 1.39 19.10 -6.68
CA TRP A 507 2.72 18.80 -6.16
C TRP A 507 3.03 17.31 -6.28
N ASN A 508 4.13 16.97 -6.95
CA ASN A 508 4.58 15.59 -7.12
C ASN A 508 5.32 15.10 -5.88
N ILE A 509 4.57 14.84 -4.81
CA ILE A 509 5.10 14.33 -3.54
C ILE A 509 5.75 12.94 -3.70
N ASN A 510 5.45 12.23 -4.79
CA ASN A 510 6.05 10.93 -5.12
C ASN A 510 7.44 11.06 -5.77
N ALA A 511 7.92 12.28 -6.05
CA ALA A 511 9.27 12.50 -6.60
C ALA A 511 10.39 12.40 -5.55
N ARG A 512 10.03 12.35 -4.25
CA ARG A 512 10.98 12.19 -3.14
C ARG A 512 11.80 10.92 -3.30
N ASN A 513 13.09 11.03 -3.05
CA ASN A 513 14.03 9.92 -3.25
C ASN A 513 15.19 9.97 -2.27
N LYS A 514 15.73 8.80 -1.92
CA LYS A 514 16.84 8.66 -0.98
C LYS A 514 18.15 9.24 -1.54
N GLU A 515 18.35 9.17 -2.85
CA GLU A 515 19.54 9.68 -3.52
C GLU A 515 19.71 11.16 -3.20
N TYR A 516 18.65 11.96 -3.26
CA TYR A 516 18.67 13.37 -2.85
C TYR A 516 19.29 13.57 -1.46
N LEU A 517 18.87 12.78 -0.45
CA LEU A 517 19.39 12.88 0.92
C LEU A 517 20.90 12.66 0.98
N ILE A 518 21.36 11.61 0.28
CA ILE A 518 22.78 11.22 0.20
C ILE A 518 23.62 12.38 -0.31
N GLY A 519 23.28 12.95 -1.46
CA GLY A 519 24.11 14.04 -1.98
C GLY A 519 23.91 15.37 -1.28
N GLN A 520 22.76 15.61 -0.65
CA GLN A 520 22.67 16.73 0.28
C GLN A 520 23.67 16.56 1.43
N ALA A 521 23.83 15.35 1.98
CA ALA A 521 24.82 15.09 3.02
C ALA A 521 26.27 15.16 2.50
N MET A 522 26.51 14.86 1.21
CA MET A 522 27.82 15.06 0.57
C MET A 522 28.14 16.54 0.35
N LEU A 523 27.14 17.36 0.01
CA LEU A 523 27.31 18.81 -0.17
C LEU A 523 27.45 19.53 1.16
N GLN A 524 26.62 19.17 2.13
CA GLN A 524 26.56 19.78 3.45
C GLN A 524 26.05 18.76 4.48
N SER A 525 26.98 18.13 5.18
CA SER A 525 26.64 17.24 6.29
C SER A 525 26.02 18.02 7.45
N ASP A 526 25.08 17.41 8.16
CA ASP A 526 24.46 17.97 9.38
C ASP A 526 25.40 17.83 10.58
N GLU A 527 26.29 16.84 10.55
CA GLU A 527 27.31 16.60 11.56
C GLU A 527 28.63 16.09 10.94
N MET A 528 29.75 16.31 11.62
CA MET A 528 31.06 15.82 11.17
C MET A 528 31.05 14.28 11.13
N GLY A 529 31.34 13.71 9.95
CA GLY A 529 31.39 12.26 9.77
C GLY A 529 30.03 11.58 9.56
N GLU A 530 28.95 12.33 9.31
CA GLU A 530 27.58 11.80 9.07
C GLU A 530 27.57 10.62 8.08
N LEU A 531 28.27 10.75 6.96
CA LEU A 531 28.35 9.70 5.94
C LEU A 531 29.26 8.53 6.34
N ALA A 532 30.31 8.77 7.13
CA ALA A 532 31.27 7.75 7.53
C ALA A 532 30.80 6.91 8.74
N ARG A 533 29.72 7.34 9.40
CA ARG A 533 29.15 6.66 10.57
C ARG A 533 28.75 5.22 10.24
N ASP A 534 29.14 4.31 11.12
CA ASP A 534 28.90 2.87 10.99
C ASP A 534 29.35 2.30 9.63
N TYR A 535 30.49 2.80 9.11
CA TYR A 535 31.07 2.35 7.83
C TYR A 535 30.12 2.58 6.63
N ASN A 536 29.50 3.76 6.57
CA ASN A 536 28.39 4.13 5.68
C ASN A 536 27.06 3.41 5.97
N GLY A 537 26.94 2.72 7.11
CA GLY A 537 25.71 2.07 7.55
C GLY A 537 24.57 3.06 7.83
N TYR A 538 24.90 4.24 8.35
CA TYR A 538 23.89 5.22 8.76
C TYR A 538 23.02 5.71 7.58
N MET A 539 23.62 6.01 6.42
CA MET A 539 22.86 6.42 5.23
C MET A 539 21.89 5.33 4.73
N HIS A 540 22.16 4.05 5.01
CA HIS A 540 21.28 2.96 4.63
C HIS A 540 19.99 2.95 5.47
N THR A 541 19.96 3.58 6.64
CA THR A 541 18.75 3.73 7.47
C THR A 541 17.80 4.84 6.97
N TRP A 542 18.27 5.73 6.10
CA TRP A 542 17.45 6.82 5.59
C TRP A 542 16.35 6.33 4.66
N THR A 543 15.18 6.98 4.78
CA THR A 543 13.97 6.74 3.99
C THR A 543 13.41 8.07 3.50
N VAL A 544 12.38 8.01 2.65
CA VAL A 544 11.63 9.21 2.19
C VAL A 544 10.83 9.90 3.31
N ASP A 545 10.86 9.35 4.51
CA ASP A 545 10.23 9.90 5.72
C ASP A 545 11.26 10.37 6.76
N SER A 546 12.56 10.22 6.50
CA SER A 546 13.61 10.72 7.39
C SER A 546 13.56 12.26 7.48
N PRO A 547 13.88 12.88 8.64
CA PRO A 547 13.79 14.34 8.84
C PRO A 547 14.53 15.17 7.79
N ARG A 548 15.68 14.70 7.28
CA ARG A 548 16.44 15.37 6.22
C ARG A 548 15.62 15.56 4.92
N MET A 549 14.64 14.70 4.67
CA MET A 549 13.74 14.81 3.52
C MET A 549 12.89 16.07 3.56
N ASP A 550 12.70 16.68 4.73
CA ASP A 550 11.94 17.92 4.86
C ASP A 550 12.50 19.06 4.01
N ARG A 551 13.80 19.00 3.66
CA ARG A 551 14.49 19.98 2.80
C ARG A 551 14.33 19.70 1.30
N PHE A 552 13.66 18.61 0.91
CA PHE A 552 13.52 18.24 -0.50
C PHE A 552 12.61 19.23 -1.23
N PRO A 553 13.07 19.89 -2.31
CA PRO A 553 12.22 20.76 -3.12
C PRO A 553 11.26 19.89 -3.93
N VAL A 554 9.98 19.92 -3.57
CA VAL A 554 8.97 19.10 -4.25
C VAL A 554 8.61 19.76 -5.58
N PRO A 555 8.73 19.06 -6.72
CA PRO A 555 8.38 19.64 -8.01
C PRO A 555 6.86 19.72 -8.19
N ARG A 556 6.41 20.76 -8.90
CA ARG A 556 5.05 20.85 -9.45
C ARG A 556 4.97 20.07 -10.76
N PHE A 557 3.82 19.45 -11.04
CA PHE A 557 3.64 18.69 -12.28
C PHE A 557 3.67 19.60 -13.52
N VAL A 558 4.25 19.05 -14.59
CA VAL A 558 4.21 19.57 -15.96
C VAL A 558 3.23 18.73 -16.76
N ILE A 559 2.29 19.38 -17.45
CA ILE A 559 1.34 18.73 -18.38
C ILE A 559 1.60 19.12 -19.85
N ASP A 560 2.19 20.30 -20.05
CA ASP A 560 2.71 20.79 -21.33
C ASP A 560 4.16 21.24 -21.14
N GLU A 561 5.08 20.55 -21.81
CA GLU A 561 6.52 20.78 -21.70
C GLU A 561 6.93 22.20 -22.10
N LYS A 562 6.18 22.83 -23.03
CA LYS A 562 6.46 24.20 -23.46
C LYS A 562 6.03 25.24 -22.43
N ALA A 563 4.96 24.94 -21.68
CA ALA A 563 4.44 25.82 -20.63
C ALA A 563 5.22 25.68 -19.32
N GLY A 564 5.87 24.53 -19.09
CA GLY A 564 6.59 24.25 -17.86
C GLY A 564 5.67 23.86 -16.69
N PRO A 565 6.15 23.97 -15.43
CA PRO A 565 5.39 23.55 -14.26
C PRO A 565 4.09 24.34 -14.08
N LEU A 566 3.00 23.64 -13.76
CA LEU A 566 1.70 24.26 -13.46
C LEU A 566 1.81 25.26 -12.29
N PRO A 567 1.13 26.42 -12.31
CA PRO A 567 1.20 27.45 -11.25
C PRO A 567 0.87 26.92 -9.84
N PRO A 568 1.42 27.50 -8.76
CA PRO A 568 1.01 27.14 -7.41
C PRO A 568 -0.48 27.47 -7.19
N GLY A 569 -1.14 26.72 -6.30
CA GLY A 569 -2.60 26.81 -6.10
C GLY A 569 -3.44 26.28 -7.27
N THR A 570 -2.83 25.54 -8.20
CA THR A 570 -3.55 24.76 -9.21
C THR A 570 -3.90 23.38 -8.64
N GLY A 571 -5.10 22.89 -8.90
CA GLY A 571 -5.45 21.48 -8.71
C GLY A 571 -5.27 20.70 -10.03
N LEU A 572 -4.93 19.41 -9.93
CA LEU A 572 -4.72 18.53 -11.07
C LEU A 572 -5.37 17.16 -10.83
N TYR A 573 -6.13 16.70 -11.82
CA TYR A 573 -6.55 15.32 -11.96
C TYR A 573 -6.35 14.86 -13.40
N VAL A 574 -5.87 13.64 -13.59
CA VAL A 574 -5.66 13.06 -14.92
C VAL A 574 -6.48 11.79 -15.04
N TYR A 575 -7.33 11.74 -16.07
CA TYR A 575 -8.30 10.68 -16.28
C TYR A 575 -8.05 9.95 -17.61
N ASN A 576 -8.16 8.62 -17.62
CA ASN A 576 -8.16 7.82 -18.84
C ASN A 576 -9.60 7.41 -19.16
N PRO A 577 -10.27 8.05 -20.14
CA PRO A 577 -11.66 7.77 -20.43
C PRO A 577 -11.82 6.35 -21.01
N PRO A 578 -12.81 5.58 -20.53
CA PRO A 578 -13.04 4.20 -20.99
C PRO A 578 -13.72 4.13 -22.37
N ALA A 579 -14.27 5.26 -22.84
CA ALA A 579 -14.92 5.38 -24.14
C ALA A 579 -14.57 6.72 -24.78
N ALA A 580 -14.43 6.72 -26.11
CA ALA A 580 -14.21 7.93 -26.88
C ALA A 580 -15.50 8.73 -27.04
N GLY A 581 -15.37 10.04 -27.22
CA GLY A 581 -16.50 10.94 -27.46
C GLY A 581 -16.34 12.29 -26.77
N ARG A 582 -17.26 13.20 -27.07
CA ARG A 582 -17.28 14.51 -26.42
C ARG A 582 -17.73 14.39 -24.98
N SER A 583 -16.92 14.93 -24.07
CA SER A 583 -17.17 14.92 -22.64
C SER A 583 -17.06 16.31 -22.05
N HIS A 584 -17.82 16.55 -21.00
CA HIS A 584 -17.76 17.73 -20.16
C HIS A 584 -17.29 17.32 -18.76
N TYR A 585 -16.31 18.05 -18.24
CA TYR A 585 -15.72 17.83 -16.92
C TYR A 585 -15.99 19.04 -16.04
N ALA A 586 -16.61 18.83 -14.87
CA ALA A 586 -16.82 19.86 -13.86
C ALA A 586 -15.99 19.58 -12.61
N VAL A 587 -15.53 20.64 -11.95
CA VAL A 587 -14.82 20.58 -10.67
C VAL A 587 -15.64 21.31 -9.63
N VAL A 588 -16.05 20.60 -8.59
CA VAL A 588 -16.89 21.14 -7.51
C VAL A 588 -16.11 21.14 -6.21
N ALA A 589 -15.98 22.30 -5.58
CA ALA A 589 -15.33 22.44 -4.29
C ALA A 589 -16.21 21.87 -3.18
N VAL A 590 -15.60 21.16 -2.23
CA VAL A 590 -16.27 20.48 -1.12
C VAL A 590 -15.60 20.85 0.20
N ARG A 591 -16.38 21.26 1.18
CA ARG A 591 -15.93 21.50 2.56
C ARG A 591 -16.95 20.91 3.53
N GLU A 592 -16.48 20.08 4.47
CA GLU A 592 -17.33 19.43 5.48
C GLU A 592 -18.57 18.70 4.91
N GLY A 593 -18.44 18.15 3.70
CA GLY A 593 -19.51 17.43 2.99
C GLY A 593 -20.54 18.32 2.26
N VAL A 594 -20.33 19.63 2.26
CA VAL A 594 -21.09 20.61 1.47
C VAL A 594 -20.34 20.88 0.17
N GLU A 595 -20.98 20.57 -0.96
CA GLU A 595 -20.53 20.86 -2.32
C GLU A 595 -21.03 22.24 -2.75
N ASN A 596 -20.19 23.06 -3.40
CA ASN A 596 -20.68 24.25 -4.10
C ASN A 596 -21.37 23.86 -5.41
N THR A 597 -22.65 23.49 -5.29
CA THR A 597 -23.51 23.06 -6.41
C THR A 597 -24.13 24.23 -7.19
N ARG A 598 -23.90 25.48 -6.77
CA ARG A 598 -24.42 26.67 -7.43
C ARG A 598 -23.47 27.19 -8.50
N ASP A 599 -22.19 27.30 -8.16
CA ASP A 599 -21.16 27.91 -8.99
C ASP A 599 -20.42 26.85 -9.83
N VAL A 600 -21.17 25.99 -10.52
CA VAL A 600 -20.62 24.86 -11.29
C VAL A 600 -20.17 25.32 -12.67
N VAL A 601 -18.87 25.15 -12.94
CA VAL A 601 -18.27 25.41 -14.25
C VAL A 601 -17.70 24.11 -14.82
N SER A 602 -17.89 23.91 -16.13
CA SER A 602 -17.36 22.74 -16.84
C SER A 602 -16.51 23.10 -18.05
N ALA A 603 -15.57 22.22 -18.39
CA ALA A 603 -14.75 22.28 -19.59
C ALA A 603 -15.06 21.09 -20.50
N ALA A 604 -15.20 21.35 -21.80
CA ALA A 604 -15.49 20.34 -22.80
C ALA A 604 -14.22 19.88 -23.53
N VAL A 605 -14.13 18.60 -23.86
CA VAL A 605 -13.05 18.03 -24.67
C VAL A 605 -13.51 16.77 -25.41
N ASP A 606 -12.86 16.46 -26.53
CA ASP A 606 -13.07 15.21 -27.25
C ASP A 606 -12.10 14.14 -26.73
N ASP A 607 -12.65 13.15 -26.03
CA ASP A 607 -11.90 12.04 -25.46
C ASP A 607 -11.59 10.97 -26.52
N THR A 608 -10.40 10.39 -26.43
CA THR A 608 -10.03 9.13 -27.07
C THR A 608 -9.62 8.11 -26.00
N VAL A 609 -9.73 6.81 -26.30
CA VAL A 609 -9.30 5.75 -25.39
C VAL A 609 -7.80 5.49 -25.56
N GLY A 610 -7.08 5.36 -24.45
CA GLY A 610 -5.68 4.97 -24.46
C GLY A 610 -5.06 4.96 -23.07
N THR A 611 -3.85 4.42 -22.97
CA THR A 611 -3.11 4.28 -21.71
C THR A 611 -2.44 5.58 -21.24
N GLY A 612 -2.48 6.65 -22.05
CA GLY A 612 -1.69 7.86 -21.81
C GLY A 612 -0.24 7.71 -22.26
N GLU A 613 0.39 8.85 -22.56
CA GLU A 613 1.83 8.94 -22.83
C GLU A 613 2.54 9.66 -21.67
N PRO A 614 3.78 9.28 -21.34
CA PRO A 614 4.58 9.99 -20.34
C PRO A 614 4.83 11.46 -20.73
N VAL A 615 4.83 12.35 -19.73
CA VAL A 615 5.11 13.79 -19.92
C VAL A 615 6.46 14.14 -19.30
N CYS A 616 7.36 14.78 -20.05
CA CYS A 616 8.64 15.24 -19.52
C CYS A 616 8.41 16.33 -18.45
N GLN A 617 8.91 16.08 -17.24
CA GLN A 617 8.86 17.02 -16.12
C GLN A 617 10.05 17.98 -16.08
N GLY A 618 11.08 17.73 -16.91
CA GLY A 618 12.28 18.54 -17.00
C GLY A 618 13.56 17.75 -16.68
N ASP A 619 14.58 18.46 -16.21
CA ASP A 619 15.85 17.86 -15.84
C ASP A 619 15.74 17.02 -14.56
N GLY A 620 16.47 15.91 -14.52
CA GLY A 620 16.59 15.06 -13.33
C GLY A 620 17.63 15.56 -12.32
N LEU A 621 17.84 14.76 -11.28
CA LEU A 621 18.83 15.05 -10.23
C LEU A 621 20.24 15.20 -10.83
N ARG A 622 20.96 16.26 -10.42
CA ARG A 622 22.38 16.55 -10.76
C ARG A 622 23.14 16.97 -9.50
N GLY A 623 24.44 16.73 -9.42
CA GLY A 623 25.27 17.10 -8.25
C GLY A 623 26.47 16.16 -8.02
N PRO A 624 27.07 16.09 -6.81
CA PRO A 624 28.26 15.28 -6.50
C PRO A 624 27.99 13.75 -6.46
N TYR A 625 26.90 13.34 -7.08
CA TYR A 625 26.44 11.98 -7.19
C TYR A 625 27.22 11.25 -8.28
N PHE A 626 27.27 9.91 -8.24
CA PHE A 626 27.77 9.11 -9.36
C PHE A 626 26.83 9.26 -10.56
N ASP A 627 27.13 10.19 -11.47
CA ASP A 627 26.38 10.36 -12.71
C ASP A 627 27.25 9.99 -13.93
N TYR A 628 26.58 9.62 -15.01
CA TYR A 628 27.23 9.28 -16.26
C TYR A 628 27.08 10.45 -17.24
N PRO A 629 28.02 10.65 -18.18
CA PRO A 629 27.88 11.69 -19.20
C PRO A 629 26.54 11.56 -19.95
N GLY A 630 25.84 12.69 -20.13
CA GLY A 630 24.57 12.73 -20.86
C GLY A 630 23.58 13.76 -20.33
N VAL A 631 22.34 13.66 -20.80
CA VAL A 631 21.21 14.47 -20.35
C VAL A 631 20.21 13.56 -19.65
N ARG A 632 19.96 13.83 -18.36
CA ARG A 632 18.95 13.12 -17.56
C ARG A 632 17.65 13.91 -17.53
N ARG A 633 16.57 13.30 -18.03
CA ARG A 633 15.20 13.83 -17.97
C ARG A 633 14.33 12.98 -17.05
N VAL A 634 13.39 13.63 -16.37
CA VAL A 634 12.35 12.95 -15.58
C VAL A 634 11.04 12.97 -16.36
N TYR A 635 10.32 11.86 -16.35
CA TYR A 635 8.99 11.75 -16.94
C TYR A 635 7.98 11.30 -15.88
N VAL A 636 6.73 11.69 -16.06
CA VAL A 636 5.59 11.17 -15.28
C VAL A 636 4.60 10.51 -16.23
N GLN A 637 4.16 9.32 -15.88
CA GLN A 637 3.07 8.61 -16.54
C GLN A 637 1.90 8.52 -15.56
N TRP A 638 0.74 9.04 -15.94
CA TRP A 638 -0.51 8.84 -15.21
C TRP A 638 -1.18 7.58 -15.72
N CYS A 639 -1.45 6.67 -14.80
CA CYS A 639 -1.96 5.35 -15.10
C CYS A 639 -3.35 5.15 -14.48
N SER A 640 -4.16 4.40 -15.21
CA SER A 640 -5.40 3.80 -14.76
C SER A 640 -5.35 2.29 -15.05
N PRO A 641 -6.28 1.46 -14.52
CA PRO A 641 -6.37 0.06 -14.91
C PRO A 641 -6.36 -0.07 -16.44
N PRO A 642 -5.54 -0.98 -17.02
CA PRO A 642 -4.81 -2.05 -16.34
C PRO A 642 -3.37 -1.71 -15.91
N LEU A 643 -2.87 -0.48 -16.08
CA LEU A 643 -1.48 -0.11 -15.73
C LEU A 643 -1.27 0.24 -14.24
N SER A 644 -2.36 0.37 -13.50
CA SER A 644 -2.40 0.63 -12.05
C SER A 644 -3.68 0.02 -11.46
N PRO A 645 -3.72 -0.24 -10.15
CA PRO A 645 -4.93 -0.79 -9.50
C PRO A 645 -6.06 0.24 -9.39
N ARG A 646 -5.74 1.54 -9.53
CA ARG A 646 -6.68 2.65 -9.38
C ARG A 646 -6.43 3.74 -10.44
N PRO A 647 -7.47 4.47 -10.87
CA PRO A 647 -7.34 5.53 -11.86
C PRO A 647 -6.50 6.72 -11.34
N GLY A 648 -5.83 7.41 -12.25
CA GLY A 648 -5.13 8.67 -11.98
C GLY A 648 -3.85 8.54 -11.13
N MET A 649 -3.26 7.34 -11.01
CA MET A 649 -2.01 7.15 -10.28
C MET A 649 -0.79 7.63 -11.09
N ALA A 650 0.01 8.54 -10.54
CA ALA A 650 1.20 9.07 -11.20
C ALA A 650 2.48 8.30 -10.83
N PHE A 651 3.22 7.85 -11.84
CA PHE A 651 4.50 7.14 -11.69
C PHE A 651 5.64 7.89 -12.35
N ASN A 652 6.75 8.03 -11.63
CA ASN A 652 7.93 8.73 -12.09
C ASN A 652 8.91 7.80 -12.85
N TRP A 653 9.68 8.39 -13.74
CA TRP A 653 10.69 7.72 -14.55
C TRP A 653 11.91 8.63 -14.68
N SER A 654 13.11 8.05 -14.73
CA SER A 654 14.29 8.76 -15.22
C SER A 654 14.79 8.15 -16.51
N VAL A 655 15.22 9.02 -17.42
CA VAL A 655 15.84 8.63 -18.69
C VAL A 655 17.12 9.43 -18.83
N LEU A 656 18.25 8.72 -18.91
CA LEU A 656 19.54 9.30 -19.26
C LEU A 656 19.85 8.97 -20.72
N THR A 657 19.96 10.02 -21.55
CA THR A 657 20.43 9.92 -22.93
C THR A 657 21.93 10.28 -22.96
N PRO A 658 22.81 9.40 -23.47
CA PRO A 658 24.25 9.68 -23.52
C PRO A 658 24.56 10.81 -24.51
N PRO A 659 25.73 11.45 -24.43
CA PRO A 659 26.14 12.45 -25.41
C PRO A 659 26.28 11.81 -26.79
N ASP A 660 26.06 12.60 -27.85
CA ASP A 660 26.39 12.25 -29.23
C ASP A 660 25.75 10.96 -29.78
N VAL A 661 24.50 10.64 -29.41
CA VAL A 661 23.77 9.50 -29.99
C VAL A 661 23.64 9.68 -31.52
N ARG A 662 24.36 8.84 -32.28
CA ARG A 662 24.27 8.76 -33.75
C ARG A 662 23.37 7.59 -34.14
N GLY A 663 22.20 7.87 -34.70
CA GLY A 663 21.23 6.83 -35.08
C GLY A 663 20.51 6.22 -33.87
N ARG A 664 20.39 4.89 -33.83
CA ARG A 664 19.77 4.16 -32.71
C ARG A 664 20.85 3.62 -31.75
N ALA A 665 20.60 3.71 -30.45
CA ALA A 665 21.49 3.29 -29.38
C ALA A 665 20.90 2.11 -28.58
N PRO A 666 21.73 1.24 -27.97
CA PRO A 666 21.24 0.25 -27.01
C PRO A 666 20.55 0.93 -25.83
N ALA A 667 19.66 0.20 -25.14
CA ALA A 667 19.00 0.71 -23.94
C ALA A 667 19.16 -0.24 -22.76
N GLU A 668 19.26 0.32 -21.55
CA GLU A 668 19.30 -0.39 -20.28
C GLU A 668 18.09 0.00 -19.43
N LEU A 669 17.22 -0.96 -19.13
CA LEU A 669 16.12 -0.81 -18.19
C LEU A 669 16.58 -1.24 -16.80
N TYR A 670 16.74 -0.28 -15.90
CA TYR A 670 17.35 -0.48 -14.59
C TYR A 670 16.30 -0.60 -13.47
N PHE A 671 16.28 -1.74 -12.81
CA PHE A 671 15.45 -2.03 -11.64
C PHE A 671 16.25 -1.77 -10.38
N HIS A 672 15.89 -0.70 -9.67
CA HIS A 672 16.55 -0.33 -8.43
C HIS A 672 16.12 -1.24 -7.27
N PRO A 673 16.96 -1.45 -6.25
CA PRO A 673 16.53 -2.07 -5.01
C PRO A 673 15.51 -1.17 -4.29
N GLU A 674 14.70 -1.76 -3.42
CA GLU A 674 13.77 -0.98 -2.60
C GLU A 674 14.51 -0.03 -1.65
N GLY A 675 13.90 1.13 -1.39
CA GLY A 675 14.49 2.20 -0.59
C GLY A 675 15.50 3.07 -1.35
N TYR A 676 15.94 2.63 -2.52
CA TYR A 676 16.57 3.47 -3.54
C TYR A 676 15.51 3.84 -4.59
N SER A 677 15.78 4.83 -5.42
CA SER A 677 14.78 5.33 -6.36
C SER A 677 15.22 5.23 -7.82
N TYR A 678 14.24 5.50 -8.67
CA TYR A 678 14.37 5.76 -10.09
C TYR A 678 15.23 6.98 -10.42
N ALA A 679 15.44 7.92 -9.49
CA ALA A 679 15.98 9.25 -9.81
C ALA A 679 17.41 9.18 -10.35
N GLN A 680 18.24 8.28 -9.82
CA GLN A 680 19.62 8.11 -10.26
C GLN A 680 20.13 6.67 -10.07
N PRO A 681 20.06 5.83 -11.11
CA PRO A 681 20.61 4.47 -11.09
C PRO A 681 22.11 4.45 -10.75
N GLY A 682 22.50 3.67 -9.75
CA GLY A 682 23.89 3.59 -9.29
C GLY A 682 24.84 2.80 -10.21
N LYS A 683 24.35 2.20 -11.31
CA LYS A 683 25.15 1.37 -12.22
C LYS A 683 24.73 1.58 -13.67
N LYS A 684 25.71 1.50 -14.58
CA LYS A 684 25.54 1.48 -16.03
C LYS A 684 26.41 0.37 -16.61
N LEU A 685 25.89 -0.37 -17.58
CA LEU A 685 26.60 -1.48 -18.23
C LEU A 685 27.37 -1.03 -19.47
N LEU A 686 26.80 -0.11 -20.25
CA LEU A 686 27.33 0.35 -21.52
C LEU A 686 27.51 1.87 -21.50
N ARG A 687 28.66 2.36 -22.00
CA ARG A 687 28.94 3.79 -22.07
C ARG A 687 27.87 4.55 -22.85
N ASP A 688 27.53 4.03 -24.03
CA ASP A 688 26.73 4.75 -25.04
C ASP A 688 25.26 4.28 -25.10
N SER A 689 24.75 3.62 -24.04
CA SER A 689 23.34 3.23 -23.96
C SER A 689 22.44 4.33 -23.37
N ILE A 690 21.17 4.32 -23.76
CA ILE A 690 20.11 5.06 -23.06
C ILE A 690 19.75 4.28 -21.79
N GLN A 691 19.78 4.91 -20.63
CA GLN A 691 19.40 4.27 -19.37
C GLN A 691 18.00 4.75 -18.94
N ILE A 692 17.09 3.81 -18.69
CA ILE A 692 15.72 4.05 -18.25
C ILE A 692 15.55 3.45 -16.86
N ALA A 693 14.96 4.19 -15.92
CA ALA A 693 14.64 3.68 -14.59
C ALA A 693 13.18 3.96 -14.22
N PRO A 694 12.34 2.92 -14.05
CA PRO A 694 11.00 3.03 -13.48
C PRO A 694 11.01 3.35 -11.98
N HIS A 695 9.96 4.00 -11.49
CA HIS A 695 9.64 4.11 -10.06
C HIS A 695 8.59 3.07 -9.65
N ASP A 696 8.97 2.11 -8.79
CA ASP A 696 8.01 1.20 -8.14
C ASP A 696 7.51 1.81 -6.83
N CYS A 697 6.58 2.76 -6.94
CA CYS A 697 6.03 3.47 -5.79
C CYS A 697 4.49 3.53 -5.84
N PRO A 698 3.80 3.00 -4.82
CA PRO A 698 4.34 2.23 -3.69
C PRO A 698 5.02 0.93 -4.12
N ALA A 699 5.94 0.38 -3.33
CA ALA A 699 6.64 -0.83 -3.73
C ALA A 699 5.67 -1.99 -3.99
N SER A 700 5.87 -2.70 -5.10
CA SER A 700 5.02 -3.82 -5.56
C SER A 700 5.81 -5.09 -5.85
N GLY A 701 7.11 -5.08 -5.53
CA GLY A 701 8.04 -6.15 -5.90
C GLY A 701 8.22 -6.29 -7.41
N TRP A 702 8.04 -5.20 -8.17
CA TRP A 702 8.14 -5.19 -9.64
C TRP A 702 7.15 -6.11 -10.38
N TYR A 703 6.03 -6.49 -9.75
CA TYR A 703 4.94 -7.26 -10.39
C TYR A 703 3.67 -6.42 -10.50
N GLY A 704 3.07 -6.07 -9.36
CA GLY A 704 1.85 -5.26 -9.29
C GLY A 704 1.13 -5.42 -7.96
N TYR A 705 -0.18 -5.22 -7.95
CA TYR A 705 -0.96 -5.11 -6.72
C TYR A 705 -2.21 -6.00 -6.79
N ASN A 706 -2.71 -6.37 -5.61
CA ASN A 706 -4.09 -6.79 -5.46
C ASN A 706 -5.01 -5.61 -5.80
N ASP A 707 -6.04 -5.82 -6.61
CA ASP A 707 -7.02 -4.78 -6.96
C ASP A 707 -7.74 -4.16 -5.75
N SER A 708 -7.83 -4.88 -4.64
CA SER A 708 -8.39 -4.36 -3.39
C SER A 708 -7.47 -3.37 -2.68
N TRP A 709 -6.22 -3.23 -3.12
CA TRP A 709 -5.25 -2.30 -2.54
C TRP A 709 -5.75 -0.85 -2.57
N GLY A 710 -5.75 -0.21 -1.40
CA GLY A 710 -6.21 1.17 -1.24
C GLY A 710 -7.72 1.36 -1.37
N THR A 711 -8.51 0.28 -1.22
CA THR A 711 -9.98 0.29 -1.20
C THR A 711 -10.52 -0.34 0.10
N LEU A 712 -11.84 -0.30 0.30
CA LEU A 712 -12.52 -1.02 1.38
C LEU A 712 -12.87 -2.48 1.02
N ARG A 713 -12.51 -2.95 -0.19
CA ARG A 713 -12.75 -4.34 -0.59
C ARG A 713 -11.88 -5.31 0.22
N SER A 714 -12.43 -6.49 0.51
CA SER A 714 -11.61 -7.59 1.03
C SER A 714 -10.57 -8.00 -0.01
N TRP A 715 -9.37 -8.32 0.47
CA TRP A 715 -8.28 -8.83 -0.36
C TRP A 715 -8.51 -10.26 -0.83
N ARG A 716 -9.35 -11.03 -0.11
CA ARG A 716 -9.82 -12.36 -0.54
C ARG A 716 -10.61 -12.29 -1.85
N ASN A 717 -11.38 -11.23 -2.04
CA ASN A 717 -12.22 -11.04 -3.23
C ASN A 717 -11.46 -10.27 -4.34
N GLY A 718 -10.23 -9.85 -4.06
CA GLY A 718 -9.37 -9.16 -5.02
C GLY A 718 -8.48 -10.14 -5.78
N VAL A 719 -7.95 -9.69 -6.90
CA VAL A 719 -7.03 -10.46 -7.75
C VAL A 719 -5.73 -9.68 -7.86
N VAL A 720 -4.59 -10.37 -7.74
CA VAL A 720 -3.26 -9.75 -7.92
C VAL A 720 -2.97 -9.60 -9.41
N ARG A 721 -2.89 -8.37 -9.88
CA ARG A 721 -2.65 -8.08 -11.31
C ARG A 721 -1.25 -7.56 -11.55
N ASN A 722 -0.71 -7.89 -12.73
CA ASN A 722 0.62 -7.51 -13.20
C ASN A 722 0.71 -6.03 -13.66
N HIS A 723 0.14 -5.12 -12.87
CA HIS A 723 0.04 -3.69 -13.21
C HIS A 723 1.42 -3.04 -13.44
N THR A 724 2.42 -3.39 -12.62
CA THR A 724 3.73 -2.74 -12.66
C THR A 724 4.50 -3.12 -13.91
N GLN A 725 4.50 -4.40 -14.30
CA GLN A 725 5.19 -4.80 -15.52
C GLN A 725 4.48 -4.31 -16.78
N GLN A 726 3.15 -4.36 -16.83
CA GLN A 726 2.39 -3.78 -17.94
C GLN A 726 2.67 -2.29 -18.11
N ARG A 727 2.78 -1.55 -17.00
CA ARG A 727 3.17 -0.13 -17.00
C ARG A 727 4.59 0.07 -17.55
N ILE A 728 5.54 -0.76 -17.14
CA ILE A 728 6.92 -0.72 -17.65
C ILE A 728 6.99 -1.00 -19.14
N VAL A 729 6.26 -2.00 -19.63
CA VAL A 729 6.17 -2.30 -21.07
C VAL A 729 5.54 -1.13 -21.84
N ALA A 730 4.45 -0.56 -21.33
CA ALA A 730 3.82 0.60 -21.96
C ALA A 730 4.76 1.81 -22.06
N PHE A 731 5.55 2.08 -21.01
CA PHE A 731 6.58 3.13 -21.05
C PHE A 731 7.70 2.77 -22.04
N LEU A 732 8.17 1.53 -22.04
CA LEU A 732 9.24 1.07 -22.93
C LEU A 732 8.83 1.16 -24.40
N ASP A 733 7.60 0.77 -24.73
CA ASP A 733 7.04 0.87 -26.08
C ASP A 733 6.95 2.33 -26.54
N TRP A 734 6.54 3.24 -25.66
CA TRP A 734 6.61 4.68 -25.92
C TRP A 734 8.06 5.15 -26.13
N ALA A 735 8.98 4.74 -25.24
CA ALA A 735 10.38 5.14 -25.29
C ALA A 735 11.07 4.68 -26.59
N ILE A 736 10.77 3.48 -27.09
CA ILE A 736 11.28 2.96 -28.37
C ILE A 736 10.85 3.85 -29.55
N ARG A 737 9.66 4.44 -29.49
CA ARG A 737 9.14 5.36 -30.52
C ARG A 737 9.66 6.78 -30.36
N ALA A 738 9.76 7.27 -29.12
CA ALA A 738 10.06 8.66 -28.80
C ALA A 738 11.55 8.96 -28.67
N LEU A 739 12.38 7.96 -28.38
CA LEU A 739 13.81 8.09 -28.15
C LEU A 739 14.60 7.27 -29.18
N PRO A 740 15.89 7.57 -29.41
CA PRO A 740 16.72 6.86 -30.38
C PRO A 740 17.17 5.48 -29.84
N ILE A 741 16.24 4.63 -29.45
CA ILE A 741 16.49 3.28 -28.92
C ILE A 741 16.50 2.27 -30.08
N ASP A 742 17.48 1.37 -30.07
CA ASP A 742 17.48 0.15 -30.88
C ASP A 742 16.62 -0.92 -30.17
N PRO A 743 15.43 -1.27 -30.71
CA PRO A 743 14.52 -2.20 -30.06
C PRO A 743 15.08 -3.62 -29.95
N ASP A 744 16.11 -3.96 -30.73
CA ASP A 744 16.74 -5.28 -30.65
C ASP A 744 17.91 -5.31 -29.67
N ARG A 745 18.27 -4.18 -29.03
CA ARG A 745 19.40 -4.06 -28.10
C ARG A 745 19.00 -3.49 -26.74
N ILE A 746 17.87 -3.95 -26.22
CA ILE A 746 17.37 -3.59 -24.89
C ILE A 746 17.84 -4.62 -23.86
N LEU A 747 18.43 -4.15 -22.77
CA LEU A 747 18.95 -4.94 -21.66
C LEU A 747 18.13 -4.67 -20.41
N ALA A 748 17.62 -5.70 -19.74
CA ALA A 748 17.07 -5.56 -18.39
C ALA A 748 18.20 -5.72 -17.36
N VAL A 749 18.28 -4.84 -16.37
CA VAL A 749 19.37 -4.83 -15.37
C VAL A 749 18.76 -4.70 -13.99
N GLY A 750 19.01 -5.66 -13.10
CA GLY A 750 18.40 -5.62 -11.77
C GLY A 750 18.53 -6.91 -11.00
N ALA A 751 17.59 -7.18 -10.10
CA ALA A 751 17.45 -8.44 -9.39
C ALA A 751 16.24 -9.21 -9.96
N ASP A 752 15.39 -9.71 -9.07
CA ASP A 752 14.25 -10.58 -9.39
C ASP A 752 13.23 -9.88 -10.28
N GLY A 753 12.98 -8.59 -10.08
CA GLY A 753 12.05 -7.81 -10.90
C GLY A 753 12.44 -7.75 -12.38
N ALA A 754 13.75 -7.63 -12.65
CA ALA A 754 14.27 -7.64 -14.02
C ALA A 754 14.10 -9.02 -14.67
N ALA A 755 14.39 -10.09 -13.91
CA ALA A 755 14.18 -11.46 -14.36
C ALA A 755 12.68 -11.77 -14.59
N ALA A 756 11.81 -11.38 -13.67
CA ALA A 756 10.36 -11.57 -13.77
C ALA A 756 9.78 -10.85 -15.00
N LEU A 757 10.17 -9.59 -15.24
CA LEU A 757 9.71 -8.86 -16.42
C LEU A 757 10.15 -9.58 -17.70
N ALA A 758 11.41 -9.99 -17.78
CA ALA A 758 11.96 -10.65 -18.96
C ALA A 758 11.43 -12.06 -19.20
N LEU A 759 10.89 -12.73 -18.17
CA LEU A 759 10.19 -14.01 -18.32
C LEU A 759 8.74 -13.82 -18.79
N ASN A 760 8.06 -12.75 -18.37
CA ASN A 760 6.70 -12.44 -18.80
C ASN A 760 6.62 -11.75 -20.17
N TYR A 761 7.67 -10.98 -20.53
CA TYR A 761 7.78 -10.21 -21.77
C TYR A 761 9.14 -10.44 -22.45
N PRO A 762 9.49 -11.70 -22.78
CA PRO A 762 10.80 -12.04 -23.35
C PRO A 762 11.07 -11.37 -24.70
N GLU A 763 10.02 -10.98 -25.42
CA GLU A 763 10.06 -10.31 -26.71
C GLU A 763 10.58 -8.87 -26.65
N HIS A 764 10.82 -8.28 -25.48
CA HIS A 764 11.38 -6.92 -25.38
C HIS A 764 12.89 -6.90 -25.15
N PHE A 765 13.53 -8.03 -24.83
CA PHE A 765 14.89 -8.02 -24.29
C PHE A 765 15.88 -8.87 -25.10
N ALA A 766 17.04 -8.28 -25.39
CA ALA A 766 18.18 -9.01 -25.92
C ALA A 766 18.83 -9.86 -24.82
N ALA A 767 19.03 -9.29 -23.63
CA ALA A 767 19.65 -9.95 -22.49
C ALA A 767 19.17 -9.38 -21.15
N VAL A 768 19.39 -10.15 -20.09
CA VAL A 768 19.03 -9.80 -18.71
C VAL A 768 20.28 -9.95 -17.84
N PHE A 769 20.64 -8.89 -17.15
CA PHE A 769 21.77 -8.84 -16.23
C PHE A 769 21.28 -8.83 -14.79
N VAL A 770 21.25 -10.02 -14.18
CA VAL A 770 20.84 -10.20 -12.79
C VAL A 770 22.03 -9.89 -11.88
N THR A 771 21.97 -8.74 -11.21
CA THR A 771 23.00 -8.20 -10.31
C THR A 771 23.12 -8.92 -8.96
N GLY A 772 22.17 -9.83 -8.69
CA GLY A 772 22.03 -10.64 -7.48
C GLY A 772 20.56 -10.95 -7.27
N PHE A 773 20.20 -12.23 -7.05
CA PHE A 773 18.87 -12.55 -6.55
C PHE A 773 18.74 -12.08 -5.10
N ASP A 774 17.59 -11.49 -4.77
CA ASP A 774 17.38 -10.96 -3.42
C ASP A 774 17.25 -12.11 -2.43
N ARG A 775 18.25 -12.35 -1.59
CA ARG A 775 18.18 -13.42 -0.60
C ARG A 775 16.99 -13.22 0.32
N GLN A 776 16.76 -11.98 0.77
CA GLN A 776 15.61 -11.56 1.57
C GLN A 776 14.37 -11.23 0.70
N GLY A 777 14.29 -11.79 -0.50
CA GLY A 777 13.23 -11.49 -1.46
C GLY A 777 11.91 -12.18 -1.13
N VAL A 778 11.05 -12.25 -2.15
CA VAL A 778 9.67 -12.77 -2.08
C VAL A 778 9.55 -14.17 -1.46
N LEU A 779 10.62 -14.96 -1.51
CA LEU A 779 10.66 -16.33 -1.03
C LEU A 779 11.05 -16.46 0.45
N GLU A 780 11.52 -15.39 1.10
CA GLU A 780 11.90 -15.41 2.52
C GLU A 780 10.75 -15.00 3.45
N PRO A 781 10.47 -15.75 4.54
CA PRO A 781 9.40 -15.43 5.48
C PRO A 781 9.51 -14.03 6.11
N LYS A 782 10.74 -13.56 6.40
CA LYS A 782 10.98 -12.25 7.03
C LYS A 782 10.61 -11.07 6.13
N ALA A 783 10.56 -11.27 4.81
CA ALA A 783 10.16 -10.25 3.85
C ALA A 783 8.71 -10.42 3.37
N ALA A 784 7.99 -11.43 3.89
CA ALA A 784 6.61 -11.69 3.48
C ALA A 784 5.69 -10.48 3.77
N ASP A 785 5.80 -9.86 4.95
CA ASP A 785 4.94 -8.72 5.31
C ASP A 785 5.09 -7.54 4.35
N ARG A 786 6.29 -7.34 3.81
CA ARG A 786 6.60 -6.29 2.85
C ARG A 786 5.85 -6.49 1.53
N PHE A 787 5.87 -7.70 0.95
CA PHE A 787 5.15 -7.99 -0.30
C PHE A 787 3.65 -8.21 -0.07
N ALA A 788 3.26 -8.71 1.10
CA ALA A 788 1.87 -8.83 1.50
C ALA A 788 1.17 -7.46 1.53
N ALA A 789 1.88 -6.36 1.79
CA ALA A 789 1.33 -5.02 1.69
C ALA A 789 0.86 -4.63 0.27
N ALA A 790 1.36 -5.29 -0.79
CA ALA A 790 0.95 -5.08 -2.18
C ALA A 790 0.07 -6.21 -2.73
N TRP A 791 0.36 -7.47 -2.38
CA TRP A 791 -0.31 -8.65 -2.95
C TRP A 791 -1.33 -9.31 -2.02
N GLY A 792 -1.18 -9.11 -0.72
CA GLY A 792 -1.93 -9.78 0.34
C GLY A 792 -1.16 -10.97 0.91
N VAL A 793 -1.60 -11.47 2.06
CA VAL A 793 -0.97 -12.63 2.73
C VAL A 793 -0.78 -13.81 1.78
N LYS A 794 0.34 -14.50 1.92
CA LYS A 794 0.64 -15.71 1.13
C LYS A 794 -0.35 -16.83 1.52
N SER A 795 -1.37 -17.05 0.69
CA SER A 795 -2.43 -18.03 0.96
C SER A 795 -2.98 -18.64 -0.34
N GLY A 796 -3.79 -19.70 -0.19
CA GLY A 796 -4.59 -20.25 -1.29
C GLY A 796 -5.78 -19.38 -1.68
N ASP A 797 -6.21 -18.48 -0.80
CA ASP A 797 -7.36 -17.58 -1.00
C ASP A 797 -7.02 -16.39 -1.92
N ILE A 798 -5.73 -16.11 -2.13
CA ILE A 798 -5.27 -15.01 -2.98
C ILE A 798 -4.60 -15.58 -4.21
N ALA A 799 -5.10 -15.19 -5.39
CA ALA A 799 -4.58 -15.61 -6.67
C ALA A 799 -4.30 -14.40 -7.60
N ASP A 800 -3.43 -14.61 -8.58
CA ASP A 800 -3.28 -13.69 -9.69
C ASP A 800 -4.32 -13.92 -10.79
N ASP A 801 -4.28 -13.09 -11.83
CA ASP A 801 -5.15 -13.17 -13.00
C ASP A 801 -4.96 -14.44 -13.86
N LYS A 802 -3.95 -15.26 -13.55
CA LYS A 802 -3.68 -16.57 -14.15
C LYS A 802 -4.09 -17.74 -13.23
N GLY A 803 -4.72 -17.46 -12.10
CA GLY A 803 -5.16 -18.46 -11.12
C GLY A 803 -4.03 -19.05 -10.27
N ARG A 804 -2.82 -18.48 -10.31
CA ARG A 804 -1.69 -18.89 -9.48
C ARG A 804 -1.87 -18.33 -8.07
N SER A 805 -1.89 -19.18 -7.06
CA SER A 805 -2.01 -18.79 -5.65
C SER A 805 -0.66 -18.88 -4.92
N GLN A 806 -0.64 -18.63 -3.60
CA GLN A 806 0.57 -18.79 -2.77
C GLN A 806 1.80 -18.03 -3.30
N TRP A 807 1.55 -16.89 -3.96
CA TRP A 807 2.56 -16.08 -4.64
C TRP A 807 3.38 -16.81 -5.71
N ALA A 808 2.84 -17.88 -6.31
CA ALA A 808 3.54 -18.62 -7.36
C ALA A 808 3.89 -17.77 -8.61
N TRP A 809 3.29 -16.59 -8.76
CA TRP A 809 3.69 -15.61 -9.78
C TRP A 809 5.08 -15.02 -9.61
N ALA A 810 5.68 -15.14 -8.43
CA ALA A 810 7.04 -14.71 -8.15
C ALA A 810 8.06 -15.86 -8.14
N ASN A 811 7.62 -17.12 -8.33
CA ASN A 811 8.49 -18.28 -8.45
C ASN A 811 9.11 -18.31 -9.86
N LEU A 812 10.23 -17.61 -10.03
CA LEU A 812 10.85 -17.43 -11.35
C LEU A 812 11.19 -18.76 -12.05
N ASP A 813 11.52 -19.81 -11.30
CA ASP A 813 11.81 -21.13 -11.85
C ASP A 813 10.59 -21.81 -12.44
N GLU A 814 9.39 -21.57 -11.88
CA GLU A 814 8.12 -22.08 -12.42
C GLU A 814 7.66 -21.30 -13.66
N MET A 815 8.23 -20.11 -13.89
CA MET A 815 7.99 -19.30 -15.08
C MET A 815 8.90 -19.68 -16.26
N VAL A 816 9.97 -20.42 -16.02
CA VAL A 816 10.89 -20.85 -17.09
C VAL A 816 10.20 -21.89 -17.98
N ARG A 817 10.09 -21.55 -19.26
CA ARG A 817 9.43 -22.36 -20.27
C ARG A 817 10.41 -22.77 -21.35
N ARG A 818 10.28 -23.97 -21.89
CA ARG A 818 11.15 -24.47 -22.98
C ARG A 818 10.68 -24.01 -24.36
N ASP A 819 9.37 -23.88 -24.54
CA ASP A 819 8.68 -23.59 -25.80
C ASP A 819 8.68 -22.10 -26.21
N VAL A 820 9.33 -21.24 -25.42
CA VAL A 820 9.50 -19.81 -25.70
C VAL A 820 10.98 -19.46 -25.73
N ASP A 821 11.42 -18.56 -26.60
CA ASP A 821 12.81 -18.10 -26.60
C ASP A 821 13.02 -16.99 -25.56
N LEU A 822 13.83 -17.29 -24.54
CA LEU A 822 14.15 -16.32 -23.49
C LEU A 822 15.36 -15.43 -23.86
N PRO A 823 15.47 -14.25 -23.24
CA PRO A 823 16.70 -13.44 -23.18
C PRO A 823 17.93 -14.21 -22.75
N PHE A 824 19.10 -13.74 -23.19
CA PHE A 824 20.36 -14.24 -22.67
C PHE A 824 20.52 -13.78 -21.20
N PHE A 825 20.47 -14.71 -20.26
CA PHE A 825 20.60 -14.39 -18.84
C PHE A 825 22.07 -14.41 -18.42
N VAL A 826 22.51 -13.32 -17.78
CA VAL A 826 23.82 -13.19 -17.14
C VAL A 826 23.60 -12.89 -15.67
N CYS A 827 23.96 -13.84 -14.81
CA CYS A 827 23.57 -13.80 -13.41
C CYS A 827 24.78 -13.78 -12.47
N ARG A 828 24.75 -12.87 -11.49
CA ARG A 828 25.68 -12.80 -10.38
C ARG A 828 25.04 -13.41 -9.13
N GLY A 829 25.81 -14.23 -8.41
CA GLY A 829 25.37 -14.84 -7.16
C GLY A 829 24.55 -16.11 -7.37
N PRO A 830 24.27 -16.86 -6.28
CA PRO A 830 23.44 -18.05 -6.37
C PRO A 830 21.99 -17.68 -6.68
N SER A 831 21.26 -18.56 -7.37
CA SER A 831 19.81 -18.42 -7.48
C SER A 831 19.10 -19.04 -6.27
N TRP A 832 17.80 -18.76 -6.12
CA TRP A 832 16.95 -19.24 -5.02
C TRP A 832 17.12 -20.72 -4.67
N GLY A 833 16.97 -21.13 -3.40
CA GLY A 833 16.65 -22.52 -3.05
C GLY A 833 17.78 -23.38 -2.47
N GLY A 834 18.11 -23.11 -1.21
CA GLY A 834 18.60 -24.12 -0.25
C GLY A 834 17.85 -23.94 1.07
N ASP A 835 17.66 -25.04 1.81
CA ASP A 835 17.26 -25.05 3.24
C ASP A 835 18.03 -23.95 4.03
N PRO A 836 17.51 -23.43 5.16
CA PRO A 836 17.91 -22.15 5.75
C PRO A 836 19.34 -22.07 6.31
N GLY A 837 20.18 -23.09 6.12
CA GLY A 837 21.61 -23.03 6.38
C GLY A 837 22.40 -22.80 5.09
N TRP A 838 22.77 -21.55 4.83
CA TRP A 838 23.82 -21.08 3.90
C TRP A 838 23.81 -21.64 2.46
N GLY A 839 23.64 -20.72 1.49
CA GLY A 839 23.44 -20.94 0.04
C GLY A 839 24.09 -22.17 -0.59
N LYS A 840 23.31 -22.93 -1.38
CA LYS A 840 23.82 -24.12 -2.09
C LYS A 840 23.62 -24.02 -3.60
N GLY A 841 24.68 -23.62 -4.31
CA GLY A 841 24.89 -23.94 -5.73
C GLY A 841 23.93 -23.29 -6.74
N TRP A 842 23.54 -24.07 -7.76
CA TRP A 842 22.73 -23.59 -8.88
C TRP A 842 21.37 -23.05 -8.46
N GLY A 843 20.82 -23.48 -7.33
CA GLY A 843 19.46 -23.12 -6.92
C GLY A 843 18.39 -23.63 -7.90
N ARG A 844 17.14 -23.19 -7.72
CA ARG A 844 15.97 -23.58 -8.50
C ARG A 844 15.98 -22.96 -9.89
N PHE A 845 16.30 -21.67 -10.01
CA PHE A 845 16.16 -20.93 -11.26
C PHE A 845 17.20 -21.38 -12.31
N TYR A 846 18.47 -21.52 -11.94
CA TYR A 846 19.47 -21.98 -12.91
C TYR A 846 19.20 -23.42 -13.36
N ARG A 847 18.76 -24.30 -12.46
CA ARG A 847 18.34 -25.67 -12.82
C ARG A 847 17.17 -25.67 -13.80
N ALA A 848 16.17 -24.81 -13.59
CA ALA A 848 15.05 -24.67 -14.51
C ALA A 848 15.50 -24.16 -15.90
N MET A 849 16.36 -23.14 -15.96
CA MET A 849 16.94 -22.62 -17.21
C MET A 849 17.75 -23.69 -17.97
N LEU A 850 18.64 -24.40 -17.27
CA LEU A 850 19.46 -25.47 -17.87
C LEU A 850 18.60 -26.62 -18.38
N LYS A 851 17.61 -27.07 -17.58
CA LYS A 851 16.67 -28.13 -17.98
C LYS A 851 15.82 -27.72 -19.19
N ALA A 852 15.41 -26.46 -19.25
CA ALA A 852 14.65 -25.93 -20.38
C ALA A 852 15.52 -25.69 -21.63
N GLY A 853 16.85 -25.80 -21.54
CA GLY A 853 17.78 -25.45 -22.62
C GLY A 853 17.68 -23.97 -22.97
N GLN A 854 17.67 -23.11 -21.95
CA GLN A 854 17.60 -21.65 -22.08
C GLN A 854 18.98 -21.01 -21.87
N PRO A 855 19.25 -19.86 -22.51
CA PRO A 855 20.60 -19.33 -22.61
C PRO A 855 20.97 -18.59 -21.31
N LEU A 856 21.92 -19.15 -20.55
CA LEU A 856 22.31 -18.72 -19.20
C LEU A 856 23.82 -18.76 -19.02
N VAL A 857 24.36 -17.71 -18.40
CA VAL A 857 25.68 -17.68 -17.76
C VAL A 857 25.51 -17.22 -16.31
N ALA A 858 26.11 -17.94 -15.37
CA ALA A 858 26.05 -17.58 -13.96
C ALA A 858 27.41 -17.74 -13.26
N HIS A 859 27.65 -16.92 -12.24
CA HIS A 859 28.84 -17.03 -11.40
C HIS A 859 28.52 -16.60 -9.97
N TRP A 860 28.89 -17.42 -8.99
CA TRP A 860 28.79 -17.10 -7.57
C TRP A 860 30.08 -17.45 -6.85
N ALA A 861 30.58 -16.50 -6.08
CA ALA A 861 31.75 -16.63 -5.23
C ALA A 861 31.67 -15.54 -4.17
N TRP A 862 32.45 -15.65 -3.11
CA TRP A 862 32.68 -14.51 -2.22
C TRP A 862 33.29 -13.35 -3.04
N GLY A 863 32.59 -12.22 -3.14
CA GLY A 863 32.97 -11.11 -4.03
C GLY A 863 32.68 -11.32 -5.52
N GLY A 864 31.97 -12.39 -5.92
CA GLY A 864 31.75 -12.77 -7.31
C GLY A 864 31.28 -11.62 -8.20
N GLN A 865 31.84 -11.50 -9.40
CA GLN A 865 31.61 -10.39 -10.33
C GLN A 865 30.45 -10.72 -11.28
N LEU A 866 29.60 -9.73 -11.56
CA LEU A 866 28.70 -9.81 -12.70
C LEU A 866 29.56 -9.69 -13.97
N GLN A 867 29.48 -10.68 -14.85
CA GLN A 867 30.14 -10.57 -16.14
C GLN A 867 29.43 -9.51 -16.97
N LYS A 868 30.19 -8.59 -17.56
CA LYS A 868 29.64 -7.46 -18.31
C LYS A 868 30.07 -7.54 -19.77
N PRO A 869 29.27 -6.99 -20.70
CA PRO A 869 29.77 -6.66 -22.03
C PRO A 869 30.96 -5.70 -21.91
N ASP A 870 31.75 -5.62 -22.97
CA ASP A 870 32.78 -4.59 -23.05
C ASP A 870 32.14 -3.19 -22.96
N TRP A 871 32.66 -2.36 -22.06
CA TRP A 871 32.07 -1.06 -21.71
C TRP A 871 31.95 -0.11 -22.91
N HIS A 872 32.91 -0.17 -23.84
CA HIS A 872 33.03 0.77 -24.96
C HIS A 872 32.32 0.27 -26.22
N THR A 873 32.48 -1.00 -26.56
CA THR A 873 31.91 -1.61 -27.78
C THR A 873 30.53 -2.18 -27.54
N GLY A 874 30.19 -2.50 -26.28
CA GLY A 874 28.97 -3.21 -25.90
C GLY A 874 28.92 -4.67 -26.35
N LEU A 875 30.04 -5.22 -26.84
CA LEU A 875 30.12 -6.60 -27.28
C LEU A 875 30.26 -7.54 -26.08
N TRP A 876 29.43 -8.58 -26.06
CA TRP A 876 29.58 -9.72 -25.16
C TRP A 876 30.57 -10.71 -25.77
N ARG A 877 31.81 -10.73 -25.24
CA ARG A 877 32.87 -11.66 -25.70
C ARG A 877 33.06 -11.65 -27.23
N GLY A 878 32.97 -10.45 -27.83
CA GLY A 878 33.11 -10.25 -29.27
C GLY A 878 31.81 -10.35 -30.09
N VAL A 879 30.66 -10.63 -29.46
CA VAL A 879 29.35 -10.71 -30.13
C VAL A 879 28.43 -9.61 -29.67
N GLU A 880 27.67 -9.04 -30.59
CA GLU A 880 26.60 -8.12 -30.26
C GLU A 880 25.35 -8.90 -29.82
N LEU A 881 24.90 -8.67 -28.58
CA LEU A 881 23.67 -9.28 -28.08
C LEU A 881 22.47 -8.57 -28.70
N ARG A 882 21.75 -9.27 -29.57
CA ARG A 882 20.50 -8.80 -30.17
C ARG A 882 19.35 -9.74 -29.87
N ARG A 883 18.14 -9.19 -29.73
CA ARG A 883 16.91 -9.96 -29.54
C ARG A 883 16.62 -10.89 -30.73
N ASN A 884 16.89 -10.40 -31.94
CA ASN A 884 16.65 -11.11 -33.21
C ASN A 884 17.88 -11.87 -33.75
N ALA A 885 18.87 -12.14 -32.90
CA ALA A 885 20.03 -12.96 -33.26
C ALA A 885 19.97 -14.32 -32.54
N PRO A 886 20.35 -15.42 -33.22
CA PRO A 886 20.48 -16.71 -32.55
C PRO A 886 21.50 -16.67 -31.41
N VAL A 887 21.21 -17.43 -30.35
CA VAL A 887 22.07 -17.56 -29.17
C VAL A 887 22.16 -19.03 -28.75
N PRO A 888 23.35 -19.56 -28.42
CA PRO A 888 23.46 -20.91 -27.91
C PRO A 888 23.08 -20.96 -26.42
N ALA A 889 22.30 -21.96 -26.04
CA ALA A 889 22.11 -22.36 -24.66
C ALA A 889 22.93 -23.63 -24.38
N PHE A 890 23.80 -23.55 -23.39
CA PHE A 890 24.67 -24.66 -22.99
C PHE A 890 24.13 -25.31 -21.71
N SER A 891 24.23 -26.63 -21.61
CA SER A 891 23.85 -27.41 -20.42
C SER A 891 24.75 -28.63 -20.27
N ASN A 892 24.69 -29.32 -19.12
CA ASN A 892 25.50 -30.52 -18.86
C ASN A 892 27.01 -30.30 -19.14
N CYS A 893 27.52 -29.10 -18.83
CA CYS A 893 28.88 -28.73 -19.11
C CYS A 893 29.83 -29.26 -18.02
N SER A 894 30.89 -29.98 -18.41
CA SER A 894 31.88 -30.51 -17.47
C SER A 894 32.77 -29.45 -16.79
N LEU A 895 32.66 -28.18 -17.20
CA LEU A 895 33.37 -27.06 -16.57
C LEU A 895 32.57 -26.37 -15.48
N ASP A 896 31.26 -26.63 -15.42
CA ASP A 896 30.39 -26.03 -14.43
C ASP A 896 30.75 -26.55 -13.04
N GLN A 897 30.61 -25.68 -12.04
CA GLN A 897 30.94 -26.02 -10.66
C GLN A 897 29.77 -25.66 -9.76
N GLU A 898 29.35 -26.61 -8.94
CA GLU A 898 28.22 -26.46 -8.02
C GLU A 898 28.67 -26.52 -6.55
N GLY A 899 29.52 -25.59 -6.14
CA GLY A 899 29.93 -25.46 -4.74
C GLY A 899 29.02 -24.54 -3.92
N GLU A 900 28.99 -24.76 -2.60
CA GLU A 900 28.22 -24.01 -1.60
C GLU A 900 28.65 -22.52 -1.53
N GLY A 901 29.96 -22.24 -1.54
CA GLY A 901 30.49 -20.87 -1.52
C GLY A 901 31.05 -20.37 -2.87
N PHE A 902 31.19 -21.25 -3.85
CA PHE A 902 31.82 -20.97 -5.14
C PHE A 902 31.23 -21.85 -6.23
N GLY A 903 30.90 -21.26 -7.37
CA GLY A 903 30.50 -22.03 -8.53
C GLY A 903 30.19 -21.15 -9.73
N ASN A 904 30.01 -21.81 -10.86
CA ASN A 904 29.75 -21.16 -12.12
C ASN A 904 28.94 -22.08 -13.04
N THR A 905 28.26 -21.45 -13.99
CA THR A 905 27.49 -22.09 -15.06
C THR A 905 27.84 -21.41 -16.36
N ASN A 906 28.32 -22.18 -17.35
CA ASN A 906 28.62 -21.75 -18.70
C ASN A 906 29.61 -20.57 -18.81
N ALA A 907 30.37 -20.28 -17.76
CA ALA A 907 31.27 -19.12 -17.71
C ALA A 907 32.46 -19.24 -18.68
N GLY A 908 32.77 -20.44 -19.17
CA GLY A 908 33.86 -20.72 -20.10
C GLY A 908 33.57 -20.47 -21.58
N PHE A 909 32.31 -20.22 -21.97
CA PHE A 909 31.93 -20.20 -23.38
C PHE A 909 31.93 -18.80 -24.02
N ALA A 910 32.42 -18.72 -25.25
CA ALA A 910 32.13 -17.65 -26.20
C ALA A 910 31.63 -18.28 -27.51
N TRP A 911 31.05 -17.48 -28.40
CA TRP A 911 30.62 -17.94 -29.71
C TRP A 911 30.84 -16.87 -30.77
N LYS A 912 30.82 -17.26 -32.03
CA LYS A 912 30.93 -16.37 -33.20
C LYS A 912 30.48 -17.11 -34.47
N ASP A 913 30.59 -16.45 -35.62
CA ASP A 913 30.35 -17.01 -36.95
C ASP A 913 28.97 -17.70 -37.08
N VAL A 914 27.93 -17.05 -36.55
CA VAL A 914 26.56 -17.58 -36.55
C VAL A 914 25.96 -17.45 -37.95
N VAL A 915 25.50 -18.57 -38.51
CA VAL A 915 24.78 -18.63 -39.79
C VAL A 915 23.43 -19.29 -39.56
N ASP A 916 22.36 -18.61 -39.95
CA ASP A 916 20.98 -19.08 -39.81
C ASP A 916 20.27 -18.99 -41.16
N THR A 917 20.03 -20.14 -41.79
CA THR A 917 19.39 -20.30 -43.09
C THR A 917 18.16 -21.21 -42.97
N PRO A 918 17.25 -21.26 -43.96
CA PRO A 918 16.10 -22.16 -43.91
C PRO A 918 16.45 -23.65 -43.78
N ASP A 919 17.64 -24.04 -44.28
CA ASP A 919 18.08 -25.45 -44.38
C ASP A 919 19.18 -25.84 -43.40
N SER A 920 19.84 -24.85 -42.79
CA SER A 920 20.91 -25.08 -41.82
C SER A 920 21.07 -23.99 -40.77
N PHE A 921 21.56 -24.39 -39.61
CA PHE A 921 22.11 -23.51 -38.58
C PHE A 921 23.57 -23.87 -38.33
N GLU A 922 24.46 -22.88 -38.32
CA GLU A 922 25.87 -23.04 -37.97
C GLU A 922 26.31 -22.02 -36.91
N ILE A 923 27.22 -22.46 -36.04
CA ILE A 923 27.83 -21.61 -35.01
C ILE A 923 29.24 -22.11 -34.66
N THR A 924 30.17 -21.18 -34.45
CA THR A 924 31.47 -21.49 -33.86
C THR A 924 31.41 -21.27 -32.36
N VAL A 925 31.61 -22.34 -31.59
CA VAL A 925 31.70 -22.31 -30.12
C VAL A 925 33.16 -22.30 -29.69
N VAL A 926 33.52 -21.44 -28.73
CA VAL A 926 34.87 -21.32 -28.18
C VAL A 926 34.82 -21.61 -26.68
N SER A 927 35.65 -22.55 -26.23
CA SER A 927 35.83 -22.91 -24.82
C SER A 927 37.16 -23.62 -24.64
N ARG A 928 37.52 -23.93 -23.39
CA ARG A 928 38.58 -24.90 -23.08
C ARG A 928 38.04 -26.34 -23.16
N GLU A 929 38.91 -27.33 -22.97
CA GLU A 929 38.55 -28.76 -22.98
C GLU A 929 37.36 -29.04 -22.05
N CYS A 930 36.26 -29.58 -22.61
CA CYS A 930 35.05 -29.90 -21.87
C CYS A 930 34.08 -30.78 -22.66
N THR A 931 33.12 -31.39 -21.98
CA THR A 931 31.90 -31.92 -22.61
C THR A 931 30.72 -31.01 -22.30
N PHE A 932 29.75 -30.90 -23.20
CA PHE A 932 28.55 -30.07 -23.03
C PHE A 932 27.43 -30.47 -23.99
N ASP A 933 26.21 -30.10 -23.64
CA ASP A 933 25.06 -30.09 -24.54
C ASP A 933 24.85 -28.67 -25.09
N MET A 934 24.34 -28.56 -26.31
CA MET A 934 24.03 -27.28 -26.95
C MET A 934 22.62 -27.27 -27.53
N THR A 935 21.86 -26.25 -27.17
CA THR A 935 20.51 -25.97 -27.70
C THR A 935 20.55 -24.60 -28.41
N PRO A 936 20.46 -24.53 -29.74
CA PRO A 936 20.30 -23.25 -30.44
C PRO A 936 18.96 -22.61 -30.09
N ARG A 937 18.96 -21.34 -29.73
CA ARG A 937 17.77 -20.54 -29.40
C ARG A 937 17.68 -19.32 -30.30
N ARG A 938 16.48 -18.75 -30.44
CA ARG A 938 16.21 -17.54 -31.24
C ARG A 938 16.55 -17.69 -32.72
N LEU A 939 16.36 -18.89 -33.25
CA LEU A 939 16.51 -19.15 -34.69
C LEU A 939 15.44 -18.35 -35.44
N GLN A 940 15.87 -17.53 -36.39
CA GLN A 940 14.99 -16.70 -37.21
C GLN A 940 14.52 -17.47 -38.45
N LYS A 941 15.44 -18.18 -39.10
CA LYS A 941 15.21 -18.87 -40.39
C LYS A 941 15.14 -20.39 -40.25
N PHE A 942 16.06 -21.02 -39.52
CA PHE A 942 16.13 -22.47 -39.33
C PHE A 942 15.08 -22.97 -38.32
N ARG A 943 13.79 -22.80 -38.64
CA ARG A 943 12.68 -23.24 -37.77
C ARG A 943 12.41 -24.73 -37.97
N THR A 944 12.37 -25.45 -36.86
CA THR A 944 12.19 -26.91 -36.80
C THR A 944 10.80 -27.27 -36.32
N ALA A 945 10.21 -28.30 -36.92
CA ALA A 945 8.91 -28.84 -36.50
C ALA A 945 9.07 -29.90 -35.40
N PRO A 946 8.10 -30.09 -34.49
CA PRO A 946 8.15 -31.16 -33.50
C PRO A 946 8.39 -32.54 -34.13
N GLY A 947 9.37 -33.28 -33.60
CA GLY A 947 9.76 -34.60 -34.12
C GLY A 947 10.60 -34.59 -35.41
N GLU A 948 10.90 -33.41 -35.97
CA GLU A 948 11.71 -33.31 -37.19
C GLU A 948 13.11 -33.90 -36.98
N LYS A 949 13.52 -34.81 -37.88
CA LYS A 949 14.84 -35.45 -37.85
C LYS A 949 15.89 -34.57 -38.51
N LEU A 950 17.02 -34.42 -37.83
CA LEU A 950 18.10 -33.51 -38.21
C LEU A 950 19.45 -34.23 -38.12
N ARG A 951 20.39 -33.79 -38.93
CA ARG A 951 21.80 -34.21 -38.85
C ARG A 951 22.63 -33.07 -38.29
N TRP A 952 23.60 -33.41 -37.46
CA TRP A 952 24.55 -32.44 -36.93
C TRP A 952 25.98 -32.90 -37.14
N GLN A 953 26.88 -31.93 -37.31
CA GLN A 953 28.31 -32.13 -37.41
C GLN A 953 29.02 -31.05 -36.58
N ALA A 954 30.04 -31.45 -35.83
CA ALA A 954 30.87 -30.57 -35.04
C ALA A 954 32.35 -30.76 -35.43
N THR A 955 32.90 -29.75 -36.11
CA THR A 955 34.24 -29.79 -36.70
C THR A 955 35.20 -28.94 -35.87
N PRO A 956 36.26 -29.52 -35.29
CA PRO A 956 37.28 -28.77 -34.57
C PRO A 956 37.96 -27.76 -35.48
N LEU A 957 38.14 -26.53 -35.01
CA LEU A 957 38.91 -25.53 -35.74
C LEU A 957 40.40 -25.90 -35.76
N PRO A 958 41.15 -25.54 -36.82
CA PRO A 958 42.59 -25.76 -36.88
C PRO A 958 43.28 -25.17 -35.64
N GLY A 959 44.03 -26.01 -34.92
CA GLY A 959 44.67 -25.67 -33.66
C GLY A 959 46.11 -26.18 -33.58
N ARG A 960 46.65 -26.32 -32.37
CA ARG A 960 47.99 -26.90 -32.18
C ARG A 960 47.94 -28.41 -32.43
N THR A 961 48.84 -28.93 -33.25
CA THR A 961 48.96 -30.38 -33.48
C THR A 961 49.47 -31.05 -32.20
N SER A 962 48.73 -32.03 -31.67
CA SER A 962 49.15 -32.82 -30.51
C SER A 962 49.86 -34.10 -30.95
N ALA A 963 50.56 -34.76 -30.02
CA ALA A 963 51.20 -36.06 -30.27
C ALA A 963 50.20 -37.18 -30.63
N LYS A 964 48.89 -36.96 -30.44
CA LYS A 964 47.81 -37.91 -30.75
C LYS A 964 47.15 -37.69 -32.12
N GLY A 965 47.64 -36.74 -32.92
CA GLY A 965 47.06 -36.37 -34.22
C GLY A 965 46.00 -35.28 -34.13
N PRO A 966 45.44 -34.82 -35.27
CA PRO A 966 44.43 -33.77 -35.30
C PRO A 966 43.12 -34.23 -34.62
N PRO A 967 42.42 -33.35 -33.89
CA PRO A 967 41.13 -33.69 -33.29
C PRO A 967 40.10 -34.10 -34.36
N GLN A 968 39.36 -35.19 -34.10
CA GLN A 968 38.37 -35.71 -35.04
C GLN A 968 37.05 -34.93 -35.00
N ALA A 969 36.39 -34.83 -36.16
CA ALA A 969 35.03 -34.31 -36.24
C ALA A 969 34.03 -35.26 -35.57
N GLN A 970 33.02 -34.68 -34.92
CA GLN A 970 31.89 -35.41 -34.34
C GLN A 970 30.67 -35.22 -35.23
N SER A 971 29.80 -36.21 -35.33
CA SER A 971 28.55 -36.09 -36.07
C SER A 971 27.50 -37.07 -35.55
N GLY A 972 26.24 -36.77 -35.80
CA GLY A 972 25.15 -37.67 -35.45
C GLY A 972 23.81 -37.21 -35.99
N GLU A 973 22.76 -37.92 -35.59
CA GLU A 973 21.37 -37.53 -35.84
C GLU A 973 20.73 -37.09 -34.52
N THR A 974 19.76 -36.19 -34.61
CA THR A 974 18.92 -35.77 -33.49
C THR A 974 17.51 -35.47 -34.01
N ALA A 975 16.58 -35.23 -33.11
CA ALA A 975 15.24 -34.78 -33.48
C ALA A 975 14.84 -33.58 -32.62
N ALA A 976 14.06 -32.69 -33.22
CA ALA A 976 13.35 -31.66 -32.45
C ALA A 976 12.35 -32.33 -31.50
N ASP A 977 12.27 -31.85 -30.26
CA ASP A 977 11.33 -32.39 -29.28
C ASP A 977 9.87 -31.95 -29.55
N SER A 978 8.95 -32.26 -28.64
CA SER A 978 7.54 -31.89 -28.76
C SER A 978 7.29 -30.37 -28.83
N THR A 979 8.25 -29.55 -28.42
CA THR A 979 8.20 -28.08 -28.52
C THR A 979 8.88 -27.54 -29.77
N GLY A 980 9.40 -28.42 -30.64
CA GLY A 980 10.16 -28.03 -31.82
C GLY A 980 11.59 -27.58 -31.51
N VAL A 981 12.09 -27.76 -30.28
CA VAL A 981 13.43 -27.34 -29.85
C VAL A 981 14.42 -28.49 -30.03
N VAL A 982 15.62 -28.17 -30.52
CA VAL A 982 16.69 -29.15 -30.80
C VAL A 982 17.82 -29.00 -29.80
N THR A 983 18.21 -30.11 -29.17
CA THR A 983 19.39 -30.17 -28.30
C THR A 983 20.37 -31.21 -28.84
N ILE A 984 21.61 -30.79 -29.11
CA ILE A 984 22.72 -31.70 -29.40
C ILE A 984 23.35 -32.09 -28.07
N ARG A 985 23.46 -33.39 -27.81
CA ARG A 985 23.95 -33.92 -26.53
C ARG A 985 25.39 -34.42 -26.66
N GLY A 986 26.18 -34.23 -25.61
CA GLY A 986 27.50 -34.83 -25.46
C GLY A 986 28.56 -34.33 -26.44
N LEU A 987 28.48 -33.06 -26.88
CA LEU A 987 29.56 -32.46 -27.66
C LEU A 987 30.83 -32.39 -26.81
N ALA A 988 31.97 -32.79 -27.39
CA ALA A 988 33.28 -32.67 -26.77
C ALA A 988 34.08 -31.54 -27.42
N MET A 989 34.66 -30.65 -26.61
CA MET A 989 35.65 -29.66 -27.03
C MET A 989 37.05 -30.23 -26.79
N PRO A 990 37.84 -30.55 -27.83
CA PRO A 990 39.22 -31.02 -27.68
C PRO A 990 40.14 -29.95 -27.10
N ARG A 991 41.13 -30.36 -26.30
CA ARG A 991 42.11 -29.47 -25.65
C ARG A 991 42.93 -28.64 -26.63
N GLU A 992 43.20 -29.18 -27.81
CA GLU A 992 44.18 -28.62 -28.74
C GLU A 992 43.55 -27.75 -29.83
N CYS A 993 42.22 -27.58 -29.82
CA CYS A 993 41.51 -26.73 -30.77
C CYS A 993 41.08 -25.38 -30.12
N PRO A 994 41.09 -24.28 -30.89
CA PRO A 994 40.63 -22.98 -30.41
C PRO A 994 39.10 -22.83 -30.41
N GLY A 995 38.36 -23.84 -30.89
CA GLY A 995 36.89 -23.84 -30.94
C GLY A 995 36.34 -24.97 -31.81
N LEU A 996 35.02 -25.11 -31.80
CA LEU A 996 34.25 -26.15 -32.47
C LEU A 996 33.18 -25.50 -33.35
N ARG A 997 33.24 -25.74 -34.66
CA ARG A 997 32.20 -25.30 -35.61
C ARG A 997 31.09 -26.35 -35.64
N VAL A 998 29.93 -26.01 -35.12
CA VAL A 998 28.76 -26.90 -35.05
C VAL A 998 27.76 -26.49 -36.13
N ALA A 999 27.37 -27.44 -36.97
CA ALA A 999 26.37 -27.30 -38.02
C ALA A 999 25.22 -28.27 -37.78
N ILE A 1000 23.98 -27.80 -37.95
CA ILE A 1000 22.74 -28.58 -37.93
C ILE A 1000 22.08 -28.40 -39.29
N THR A 1001 21.67 -29.50 -39.91
CA THR A 1001 21.07 -29.52 -41.25
C THR A 1001 19.85 -30.43 -41.26
N ARG A 1002 18.85 -30.13 -42.10
CA ARG A 1002 17.73 -31.05 -42.32
C ARG A 1002 18.25 -32.37 -42.91
N ALA A 1003 17.78 -33.49 -42.40
CA ALA A 1003 18.05 -34.77 -43.01
C ALA A 1003 17.36 -34.80 -44.39
N ARG A 1004 18.15 -34.76 -45.47
CA ARG A 1004 17.64 -34.93 -46.83
C ARG A 1004 17.23 -36.37 -47.09
#